data_AF-A0A3M2IVD0-F1
#
_entry.id   AF-A0A3M2IVD0-F1
#
_cell.length_a   1.000
_cell.length_b   1.000
_cell.length_c   1.000
_cell.angle_alpha   90.00
_cell.angle_beta   90.00
_cell.angle_gamma   90.00
#
_symmetry.space_group_name_H-M   'P 1'
#
loop_
_entity.id
_entity.type
_entity.pdbx_description
1 polymer ?
#
loop_
_entity_poly.entity_id
_entity_poly.type
_entity_poly.pdbx_seq_one_letter_code
_entity_poly.pdbx_strand_id
1 'polypeptide(L)'
;MYQAGGPFGDNNDADTDSLVAQIVERPLLDITFSGGMYHLEGPYADIVDIEAPFEGEFSRSDSLWQFTRSPQEFEAANVYFHVDKSMRYINETLGFSLMPFQYPGGVQGDPHGLGGADNSHYISSTGQLAWGEGGVDDSEDPDVILHELGHGIHDWITNGNLSQVHGLSEGSGDYWAASYNRSLGFWTPADPQYFWVFQWDGHNEFWPGRITNYTATFPGGLTGQIHTDGQMWSSTLMQIWDDIGREATDSDFLEALSMTNANSGQDDAAQAFVQADINLYGGAHLWSIEQWFTQRGYPITIPVPQIAHDPLHDTEDLTGPYPVTATISAAFPLAEVKLIYGTDGVFTDTTDMIPNGNQYSADIPGTGVPTHYNYYIFAADTAGLASTHPPGAPQNYHAFFAGPDTIPPVIQHSPLGDQALVTWPAQVEAHISDNLGIADALVEYSLNDSLTGSFSLANVTGDLYQGVFDIDSSALSIGDTIAYRIIATDASAAGNQTVDPPTGFHRFAIVDILGRILIIDDDPATGKTAGMTEKGAFRRQVSESLFGASADQMARWLSDMSYLVTVEDVNNTDPNQWGEYDLLISSSGFNFDPVSDATYRMALETYVGDTTHKLLVEGGEVGYDATSFPGYPTFAANVLHSDDWDADNAGPLNLVSGYANHPLVTTPNQLPSQMPIIYTDWPSEDAVTAIGGAYVVYEPQSYPGDAGISIYDNNQDPRSAQIVFFAFNFAELADSNAARDLLENAVKYLLTPEGTPGGNTAPSPVHLLLPADGDTLSTFPIEFRWTASQDPEGDTLLYHLEIFNDSMGVAVDSIGDTTYVFDGTILTLNTAYRWTVSVTDGQLVTASPDTFTFITPVVGIDPKRPGIPARFALHANFPNPFNPTTTIRYDLKETVRVRLRIFNLLGQVVRTLVDGRETAGYKEVVWDGRNDAGEPVASGVYLYRLEAGNPSAGSGHGFVKTRKMVLIR
;
A
#
# COMPACT_ATOMS: atom_id res chain seq x y z
N MET A 1 30.96 46.07 21.74
CA MET A 1 30.10 44.92 21.41
C MET A 1 29.49 45.12 20.05
N TYR A 2 29.38 44.05 19.27
CA TYR A 2 28.68 44.08 17.99
C TYR A 2 27.17 43.96 18.18
N GLN A 3 26.39 44.67 17.36
CA GLN A 3 24.96 44.38 17.22
C GLN A 3 24.85 43.03 16.52
N ALA A 4 24.13 42.09 17.13
CA ALA A 4 23.78 40.82 16.50
C ALA A 4 23.21 41.11 15.10
N GLY A 5 23.82 40.54 14.06
CA GLY A 5 23.16 40.42 12.77
C GLY A 5 23.80 41.03 11.54
N GLY A 6 24.60 40.23 10.86
CA GLY A 6 25.01 40.43 9.47
C GLY A 6 25.86 39.25 9.01
N PRO A 7 25.97 38.97 7.70
CA PRO A 7 26.92 37.98 7.19
C PRO A 7 28.33 38.55 7.35
N PHE A 8 28.85 38.51 8.57
CA PHE A 8 30.19 38.96 8.89
C PHE A 8 31.13 37.80 8.62
N GLY A 9 32.04 37.99 7.66
CA GLY A 9 33.16 37.07 7.51
C GLY A 9 34.11 37.25 8.69
N ASP A 10 34.63 36.14 9.22
CA ASP A 10 35.61 36.16 10.30
C ASP A 10 36.85 36.99 9.92
N ASN A 11 37.40 36.91 8.71
CA ASN A 11 38.54 37.77 8.33
C ASN A 11 39.73 37.75 9.33
N ASN A 12 39.90 36.68 10.12
CA ASN A 12 41.00 36.42 11.04
C ASN A 12 41.26 37.60 12.00
N ASP A 13 40.24 37.97 12.78
CA ASP A 13 40.25 38.97 13.87
C ASP A 13 40.52 40.41 13.41
N ALA A 14 40.58 40.63 12.09
CA ALA A 14 40.85 41.94 11.54
C ALA A 14 39.57 42.78 11.46
N ASP A 15 39.67 44.03 11.93
CA ASP A 15 38.62 45.03 11.79
C ASP A 15 38.18 45.20 10.33
N THR A 16 36.87 45.26 10.10
CA THR A 16 36.27 45.63 8.81
C THR A 16 35.32 46.81 8.98
N ASP A 17 35.14 47.61 7.92
CA ASP A 17 34.16 48.72 7.94
C ASP A 17 32.75 48.24 8.32
N SER A 18 32.40 47.01 7.93
CA SER A 18 31.13 46.35 8.29
C SER A 18 31.05 46.03 9.77
N LEU A 19 32.10 45.47 10.39
CA LEU A 19 32.12 45.13 11.82
C LEU A 19 32.17 46.40 12.68
N VAL A 20 33.04 47.35 12.34
CA VAL A 20 33.16 48.63 13.06
C VAL A 20 31.83 49.39 13.08
N ALA A 21 31.01 49.30 12.02
CA ALA A 21 29.68 49.91 11.96
C ALA A 21 28.66 49.29 12.94
N GLN A 22 28.90 48.07 13.43
CA GLN A 22 28.03 47.37 14.38
C GLN A 22 28.40 47.62 15.83
N ILE A 23 29.50 48.33 16.11
CA ILE A 23 29.95 48.59 17.48
C ILE A 23 28.93 49.50 18.19
N VAL A 24 28.46 49.03 19.34
CA VAL A 24 27.63 49.81 20.27
C VAL A 24 28.32 50.00 21.61
N GLU A 25 28.25 51.22 22.12
CA GLU A 25 28.67 51.54 23.50
C GLU A 25 27.60 51.08 24.49
N ARG A 26 28.02 50.35 25.52
CA ARG A 26 27.17 49.94 26.64
C ARG A 26 27.93 50.08 27.95
N PRO A 27 27.23 50.38 29.06
CA PRO A 27 27.85 50.40 30.37
C PRO A 27 28.16 48.97 30.84
N LEU A 28 29.38 48.74 31.32
CA LEU A 28 29.72 47.58 32.14
C LEU A 28 29.38 47.93 33.60
N LEU A 29 28.39 47.25 34.17
CA LEU A 29 27.89 47.56 35.51
C LEU A 29 28.75 46.88 36.57
N ASP A 30 28.93 47.57 37.71
CA ASP A 30 29.54 47.04 38.93
C ASP A 30 30.92 46.37 38.81
N ILE A 31 31.71 46.72 37.78
CA ILE A 31 33.10 46.26 37.66
C ILE A 31 33.95 46.70 38.86
N THR A 32 34.76 45.79 39.38
CA THR A 32 35.52 45.99 40.62
C THR A 32 36.72 46.90 40.41
N PHE A 33 36.86 47.95 41.24
CA PHE A 33 38.06 48.79 41.29
C PHE A 33 38.91 48.45 42.51
N SER A 34 40.06 47.81 42.29
CA SER A 34 40.98 47.36 43.35
C SER A 34 42.45 47.57 42.93
N GLY A 35 43.31 47.94 43.88
CA GLY A 35 44.74 48.12 43.60
C GLY A 35 45.08 49.24 42.61
N GLY A 36 44.15 50.15 42.29
CA GLY A 36 44.32 51.18 41.27
C GLY A 36 43.96 50.73 39.85
N MET A 37 43.39 49.53 39.71
CA MET A 37 42.95 48.94 38.45
C MET A 37 41.46 48.58 38.53
N TYR A 38 40.76 48.68 37.40
CA TYR A 38 39.45 48.12 37.14
C TYR A 38 39.61 46.69 36.65
N HIS A 39 38.82 45.78 37.19
CA HIS A 39 38.75 44.36 36.85
C HIS A 39 37.34 44.02 36.38
N LEU A 40 37.19 43.11 35.43
CA LEU A 40 35.89 42.60 34.97
C LEU A 40 35.33 41.57 35.95
N GLU A 41 35.20 41.99 37.20
CA GLU A 41 34.67 41.22 38.34
C GLU A 41 33.50 42.00 38.94
N GLY A 42 32.32 41.38 39.01
CA GLY A 42 31.09 41.98 39.52
C GLY A 42 30.20 40.97 40.25
N PRO A 43 29.02 41.39 40.72
CA PRO A 43 28.12 40.53 41.50
C PRO A 43 27.51 39.38 40.69
N TYR A 44 27.41 39.52 39.36
CA TYR A 44 26.72 38.57 38.48
C TYR A 44 27.61 37.97 37.38
N ALA A 45 28.77 38.56 37.10
CA ALA A 45 29.76 38.06 36.13
C ALA A 45 31.18 38.28 36.67
N ASP A 46 32.09 37.37 36.33
CA ASP A 46 33.50 37.37 36.75
C ASP A 46 34.36 36.78 35.61
N ILE A 47 35.26 37.58 35.05
CA ILE A 47 36.17 37.10 33.98
C ILE A 47 37.42 36.51 34.60
N VAL A 48 37.65 35.24 34.30
CA VAL A 48 38.73 34.42 34.85
C VAL A 48 39.56 33.79 33.73
N ASP A 49 40.71 33.24 34.08
CA ASP A 49 41.61 32.51 33.18
C ASP A 49 41.81 31.10 33.76
N ILE A 50 41.11 30.10 33.19
CA ILE A 50 40.92 28.77 33.81
C ILE A 50 41.37 27.62 32.92
N GLU A 51 41.38 27.78 31.60
CA GLU A 51 41.89 26.78 30.65
C GLU A 51 43.02 27.38 29.78
N ALA A 52 43.69 26.54 28.98
CA ALA A 52 44.72 27.05 28.08
C ALA A 52 44.06 27.74 26.87
N PRO A 53 44.69 28.76 26.25
CA PRO A 53 45.88 29.47 26.70
C PRO A 53 45.67 30.30 27.97
N PHE A 54 46.62 30.20 28.91
CA PHE A 54 46.58 31.02 30.13
C PHE A 54 47.15 32.42 29.89
N GLU A 55 46.29 33.37 29.55
CA GLU A 55 46.67 34.73 29.14
C GLU A 55 46.64 35.77 30.27
N GLY A 56 46.07 35.40 31.41
CA GLY A 56 45.96 36.21 32.62
C GLY A 56 44.69 37.08 32.69
N GLU A 57 44.41 37.60 33.88
CA GLU A 57 43.22 38.43 34.15
C GLU A 57 43.29 39.81 33.46
N PHE A 58 42.14 40.24 32.91
CA PHE A 58 41.99 41.55 32.28
C PHE A 58 41.81 42.67 33.31
N SER A 59 42.77 43.60 33.36
CA SER A 59 42.68 44.77 34.24
C SER A 59 43.23 46.06 33.63
N ARG A 60 42.63 47.21 33.98
CA ARG A 60 42.98 48.53 33.39
C ARG A 60 43.01 49.66 34.41
N SER A 61 43.87 50.65 34.21
CA SER A 61 43.94 51.83 35.09
C SER A 61 42.85 52.88 34.85
N ASP A 62 42.15 52.79 33.71
CA ASP A 62 41.02 53.64 33.36
C ASP A 62 39.72 52.84 33.26
N SER A 63 38.59 53.54 33.36
CA SER A 63 37.26 52.92 33.33
C SER A 63 36.70 52.78 31.91
N LEU A 64 37.50 53.02 30.87
CA LEU A 64 37.05 53.06 29.47
C LEU A 64 37.41 51.74 28.78
N TRP A 65 36.45 50.82 28.76
CA TRP A 65 36.53 49.54 28.05
C TRP A 65 35.99 49.69 26.63
N GLN A 66 36.71 50.45 25.80
CA GLN A 66 36.33 50.72 24.40
C GLN A 66 37.35 50.10 23.46
N PHE A 67 36.93 49.05 22.75
CA PHE A 67 37.75 48.27 21.85
C PHE A 67 37.05 48.10 20.50
N THR A 68 37.86 47.96 19.44
CA THR A 68 37.43 47.33 18.18
C THR A 68 37.66 45.82 18.30
N ARG A 69 37.63 45.06 17.20
CA ARG A 69 37.73 43.60 17.27
C ARG A 69 39.05 43.09 17.82
N SER A 70 40.13 43.65 17.30
CA SER A 70 41.48 43.08 17.43
C SER A 70 42.05 42.94 18.86
N PRO A 71 41.69 43.74 19.87
CA PRO A 71 42.18 43.55 21.23
C PRO A 71 41.37 42.51 22.01
N GLN A 72 42.05 41.55 22.64
CA GLN A 72 41.49 40.51 23.53
C GLN A 72 40.56 41.04 24.65
N GLU A 73 40.73 42.30 25.04
CA GLU A 73 39.81 42.92 26.01
C GLU A 73 38.39 43.14 25.45
N PHE A 74 38.20 43.02 24.13
CA PHE A 74 36.89 43.08 23.48
C PHE A 74 36.04 41.87 23.87
N GLU A 75 36.54 40.64 23.68
CA GLU A 75 35.84 39.40 24.04
C GLU A 75 35.56 39.36 25.54
N ALA A 76 36.54 39.68 26.37
CA ALA A 76 36.38 39.74 27.82
C ALA A 76 35.26 40.71 28.25
N ALA A 77 35.20 41.90 27.65
CA ALA A 77 34.13 42.86 27.91
C ALA A 77 32.76 42.39 27.37
N ASN A 78 32.74 41.64 26.27
CA ASN A 78 31.53 41.08 25.67
C ASN A 78 30.93 39.99 26.56
N VAL A 79 31.75 39.01 26.97
CA VAL A 79 31.37 37.95 27.92
C VAL A 79 30.84 38.56 29.21
N TYR A 80 31.58 39.49 29.82
CA TYR A 80 31.15 40.14 31.06
C TYR A 80 29.78 40.79 30.91
N PHE A 81 29.57 41.57 29.84
CA PHE A 81 28.32 42.28 29.64
C PHE A 81 27.13 41.33 29.42
N HIS A 82 27.26 40.34 28.54
CA HIS A 82 26.16 39.46 28.19
C HIS A 82 25.75 38.56 29.35
N VAL A 83 26.74 38.04 30.10
CA VAL A 83 26.51 37.27 31.32
C VAL A 83 25.88 38.14 32.42
N ASP A 84 26.46 39.30 32.74
CA ASP A 84 25.91 40.21 33.77
C ASP A 84 24.48 40.63 33.43
N LYS A 85 24.22 41.01 32.17
CA LYS A 85 22.89 41.42 31.72
C LYS A 85 21.87 40.29 31.83
N SER A 86 22.23 39.08 31.43
CA SER A 86 21.35 37.90 31.53
C SER A 86 21.06 37.54 32.99
N MET A 87 22.08 37.50 33.83
CA MET A 87 21.94 37.16 35.25
C MET A 87 21.16 38.22 36.04
N ARG A 88 21.29 39.51 35.70
CA ARG A 88 20.42 40.57 36.25
C ARG A 88 18.99 40.45 35.77
N TYR A 89 18.77 40.11 34.51
CA TYR A 89 17.43 39.87 34.01
C TYR A 89 16.75 38.75 34.82
N ILE A 90 17.43 37.62 35.04
CA ILE A 90 16.92 36.52 35.87
C ILE A 90 16.68 36.97 37.32
N ASN A 91 17.68 37.56 37.98
CA ASN A 91 17.64 37.82 39.42
C ASN A 91 16.87 39.09 39.81
N GLU A 92 16.97 40.15 39.02
CA GLU A 92 16.39 41.46 39.33
C GLU A 92 15.07 41.72 38.60
N THR A 93 14.91 41.21 37.36
CA THR A 93 13.70 41.45 36.56
C THR A 93 12.67 40.35 36.75
N LEU A 94 13.05 39.09 36.54
CA LEU A 94 12.15 37.95 36.71
C LEU A 94 12.00 37.54 38.19
N GLY A 95 12.99 37.88 39.03
CA GLY A 95 12.94 37.66 40.48
C GLY A 95 13.34 36.25 40.92
N PHE A 96 14.01 35.48 40.05
CA PHE A 96 14.55 34.16 40.38
C PHE A 96 15.93 34.31 41.05
N SER A 97 16.07 33.85 42.30
CA SER A 97 17.35 33.84 43.00
C SER A 97 18.24 32.69 42.48
N LEU A 98 18.92 32.93 41.35
CA LEU A 98 19.72 31.92 40.66
C LEU A 98 21.17 32.39 40.50
N MET A 99 22.10 31.65 41.10
CA MET A 99 23.55 31.88 41.04
C MET A 99 24.27 30.52 41.03
N PRO A 100 25.53 30.44 40.56
CA PRO A 100 26.33 29.23 40.67
C PRO A 100 26.38 28.71 42.12
N PHE A 101 26.15 27.42 42.31
CA PHE A 101 26.24 26.80 43.64
C PHE A 101 27.66 26.31 43.96
N GLN A 102 28.52 26.22 42.95
CA GLN A 102 29.90 25.71 43.05
C GLN A 102 30.83 26.69 43.76
N TYR A 103 30.60 27.99 43.62
CA TYR A 103 31.42 29.05 44.20
C TYR A 103 30.58 30.31 44.51
N PRO A 104 31.02 31.18 45.43
CA PRO A 104 30.39 32.47 45.65
C PRO A 104 30.86 33.50 44.62
N GLY A 105 29.99 34.42 44.21
CA GLY A 105 30.32 35.52 43.31
C GLY A 105 29.54 35.45 42.00
N GLY A 106 29.92 36.29 41.04
CA GLY A 106 29.37 36.28 39.69
C GLY A 106 29.73 35.03 38.91
N VAL A 107 29.02 34.78 37.81
CA VAL A 107 29.31 33.65 36.91
C VAL A 107 30.70 33.81 36.32
N GLN A 108 31.53 32.77 36.51
CA GLN A 108 32.92 32.75 36.06
C GLN A 108 33.04 32.27 34.62
N GLY A 109 33.60 33.12 33.75
CA GLY A 109 33.79 32.87 32.33
C GLY A 109 35.21 33.16 31.85
N ASP A 110 35.75 32.27 31.03
CA ASP A 110 37.06 32.40 30.39
C ASP A 110 36.90 32.63 28.88
N PRO A 111 37.11 33.87 28.41
CA PRO A 111 36.84 34.24 27.02
C PRO A 111 37.84 33.65 26.01
N HIS A 112 39.01 33.16 26.44
CA HIS A 112 40.09 32.66 25.56
C HIS A 112 40.56 31.27 25.99
N GLY A 113 39.60 30.40 26.32
CA GLY A 113 39.87 29.02 26.70
C GLY A 113 40.13 28.09 25.50
N LEU A 114 40.09 26.78 25.78
CA LEU A 114 40.10 25.69 24.79
C LEU A 114 41.27 25.63 23.79
N GLY A 115 42.32 26.43 23.93
CA GLY A 115 43.56 26.30 23.17
C GLY A 115 43.47 26.79 21.72
N GLY A 116 42.55 27.71 21.43
CA GLY A 116 42.23 28.17 20.06
C GLY A 116 41.37 27.18 19.27
N ALA A 117 40.58 26.34 19.95
CA ALA A 117 39.59 25.48 19.30
C ALA A 117 38.35 26.30 18.90
N ASP A 118 37.69 25.87 17.83
CA ASP A 118 36.36 26.32 17.41
C ASP A 118 35.33 25.51 18.21
N ASN A 119 35.13 25.89 19.49
CA ASN A 119 34.27 25.19 20.44
C ASN A 119 34.16 25.97 21.77
N SER A 120 32.96 25.97 22.36
CA SER A 120 32.67 26.48 23.70
C SER A 120 32.17 25.38 24.64
N HIS A 121 32.18 25.62 25.96
CA HIS A 121 31.51 24.73 26.91
C HIS A 121 31.10 25.36 28.24
N TYR A 122 30.20 24.66 28.94
CA TYR A 122 29.97 24.75 30.38
C TYR A 122 30.54 23.52 31.11
N ILE A 123 31.27 23.74 32.21
CA ILE A 123 31.86 22.68 33.03
C ILE A 123 31.06 22.48 34.32
N SER A 124 30.15 21.50 34.37
CA SER A 124 29.28 21.27 35.56
C SER A 124 30.05 21.07 36.87
N SER A 125 31.23 20.46 36.82
CA SER A 125 32.04 20.17 38.02
C SER A 125 32.59 21.41 38.71
N THR A 126 32.84 22.50 37.97
CA THR A 126 33.35 23.76 38.49
C THR A 126 32.32 24.88 38.43
N GLY A 127 31.30 24.76 37.58
CA GLY A 127 30.29 25.79 37.32
C GLY A 127 30.80 26.93 36.44
N GLN A 128 31.88 26.71 35.69
CA GLN A 128 32.57 27.74 34.91
C GLN A 128 32.30 27.55 33.42
N LEU A 129 32.43 28.64 32.65
CA LEU A 129 32.25 28.68 31.21
C LEU A 129 33.58 29.00 30.54
N ALA A 130 33.81 28.43 29.35
CA ALA A 130 34.96 28.77 28.53
C ALA A 130 34.58 28.77 27.05
N TRP A 131 35.24 29.65 26.30
CA TRP A 131 35.01 29.89 24.87
C TRP A 131 36.34 29.87 24.13
N GLY A 132 36.34 29.33 22.91
CA GLY A 132 37.54 29.23 22.09
C GLY A 132 37.65 30.34 21.05
N GLU A 133 38.81 30.41 20.40
CA GLU A 133 39.19 31.41 19.38
C GLU A 133 39.29 30.79 17.97
N GLY A 134 38.54 29.73 17.70
CA GLY A 134 38.56 29.06 16.39
C GLY A 134 37.34 29.45 15.55
N GLY A 135 37.53 29.72 14.26
CA GLY A 135 36.41 30.10 13.39
C GLY A 135 36.05 31.57 13.59
N VAL A 136 34.82 31.86 13.99
CA VAL A 136 34.48 33.16 14.61
C VAL A 136 34.74 32.97 16.11
N ASP A 137 35.51 33.87 16.73
CA ASP A 137 35.76 33.77 18.17
C ASP A 137 34.45 33.67 18.97
N ASP A 138 34.29 32.58 19.71
CA ASP A 138 33.03 32.20 20.36
C ASP A 138 32.56 33.28 21.36
N SER A 139 33.53 33.97 21.97
CA SER A 139 33.32 35.08 22.90
C SER A 139 32.86 36.39 22.23
N GLU A 140 32.80 36.44 20.91
CA GLU A 140 32.30 37.58 20.15
C GLU A 140 30.82 37.44 19.78
N ASP A 141 30.31 36.22 19.62
CA ASP A 141 28.89 35.96 19.35
C ASP A 141 28.09 35.87 20.67
N PRO A 142 27.17 36.83 20.93
CA PRO A 142 26.37 36.79 22.15
C PRO A 142 25.48 35.55 22.27
N ASP A 143 25.10 34.91 21.16
CA ASP A 143 24.27 33.72 21.21
C ASP A 143 25.07 32.52 21.72
N VAL A 144 26.36 32.40 21.38
CA VAL A 144 27.25 31.35 21.89
C VAL A 144 27.47 31.53 23.40
N ILE A 145 27.77 32.76 23.84
CA ILE A 145 27.92 33.10 25.26
C ILE A 145 26.67 32.71 26.06
N LEU A 146 25.49 33.03 25.53
CA LEU A 146 24.22 32.79 26.20
C LEU A 146 23.74 31.35 26.11
N HIS A 147 24.13 30.61 25.08
CA HIS A 147 23.88 29.18 24.97
C HIS A 147 24.60 28.42 26.09
N GLU A 148 25.90 28.69 26.28
CA GLU A 148 26.68 28.09 27.36
C GLU A 148 26.18 28.53 28.74
N LEU A 149 25.77 29.79 28.87
CA LEU A 149 25.10 30.25 30.07
C LEU A 149 23.80 29.48 30.33
N GLY A 150 23.05 29.09 29.29
CA GLY A 150 21.86 28.27 29.38
C GLY A 150 22.11 26.89 30.00
N HIS A 151 23.25 26.27 29.71
CA HIS A 151 23.69 25.05 30.40
C HIS A 151 23.94 25.31 31.89
N GLY A 152 24.62 26.41 32.22
CA GLY A 152 24.83 26.83 33.61
C GLY A 152 23.51 27.06 34.35
N ILE A 153 22.58 27.81 33.74
CA ILE A 153 21.23 28.07 34.27
C ILE A 153 20.51 26.76 34.58
N HIS A 154 20.49 25.82 33.64
CA HIS A 154 19.85 24.51 33.80
C HIS A 154 20.50 23.70 34.95
N ASP A 155 21.82 23.73 35.06
CA ASP A 155 22.54 23.03 36.13
C ASP A 155 22.30 23.66 37.50
N TRP A 156 22.38 24.98 37.60
CA TRP A 156 22.23 25.68 38.88
C TRP A 156 20.80 25.61 39.40
N ILE A 157 19.80 25.73 38.52
CA ILE A 157 18.38 25.70 38.92
C ILE A 157 17.94 24.30 39.37
N THR A 158 18.54 23.26 38.79
CA THR A 158 18.33 21.85 39.19
C THR A 158 19.30 21.39 40.29
N ASN A 159 20.15 22.28 40.79
CA ASN A 159 21.17 22.02 41.81
C ASN A 159 22.09 20.83 41.45
N GLY A 160 22.69 20.88 40.27
CA GLY A 160 23.67 19.90 39.78
C GLY A 160 23.07 18.74 38.99
N ASN A 161 21.82 18.86 38.51
CA ASN A 161 21.09 17.78 37.86
C ASN A 161 20.60 18.15 36.46
N LEU A 162 21.41 18.90 35.69
CA LEU A 162 21.10 19.17 34.29
C LEU A 162 20.88 17.85 33.53
N SER A 163 19.91 17.84 32.61
CA SER A 163 19.58 16.65 31.82
C SER A 163 19.95 16.78 30.36
N GLN A 164 20.65 15.77 29.84
CA GLN A 164 20.94 15.61 28.42
C GLN A 164 19.93 14.68 27.71
N VAL A 165 18.94 14.14 28.43
CA VAL A 165 17.94 13.23 27.86
C VAL A 165 17.17 13.96 26.76
N HIS A 166 17.13 13.35 25.57
CA HIS A 166 16.50 13.91 24.38
C HIS A 166 17.01 15.32 24.01
N GLY A 167 18.23 15.70 24.38
CA GLY A 167 18.78 17.02 24.08
C GLY A 167 18.17 18.18 24.86
N LEU A 168 17.56 17.92 26.03
CA LEU A 168 16.91 18.97 26.83
C LEU A 168 17.87 20.13 27.20
N SER A 169 19.09 19.84 27.64
CA SER A 169 20.05 20.89 27.99
C SER A 169 20.50 21.72 26.79
N GLU A 170 20.72 21.08 25.64
CA GLU A 170 21.06 21.76 24.37
C GLU A 170 19.95 22.69 23.92
N GLY A 171 18.70 22.21 23.91
CA GLY A 171 17.55 23.03 23.58
C GLY A 171 17.33 24.15 24.59
N SER A 172 17.72 23.97 25.86
CA SER A 172 17.65 25.00 26.90
C SER A 172 18.65 26.13 26.64
N GLY A 173 19.87 25.79 26.21
CA GLY A 173 20.86 26.77 25.73
C GLY A 173 20.37 27.54 24.51
N ASP A 174 19.88 26.83 23.49
CA ASP A 174 19.36 27.43 22.26
C ASP A 174 18.17 28.36 22.54
N TYR A 175 17.23 27.94 23.39
CA TYR A 175 16.09 28.76 23.79
C TYR A 175 16.55 30.04 24.50
N TRP A 176 17.48 29.93 25.46
CA TRP A 176 17.91 31.08 26.25
C TRP A 176 18.62 32.14 25.38
N ALA A 177 19.49 31.69 24.47
CA ALA A 177 20.12 32.53 23.47
C ALA A 177 19.08 33.19 22.54
N ALA A 178 18.16 32.40 21.98
CA ALA A 178 17.14 32.89 21.07
C ALA A 178 16.16 33.88 21.72
N SER A 179 15.72 33.64 22.96
CA SER A 179 14.84 34.56 23.71
C SER A 179 15.51 35.91 23.92
N TYR A 180 16.80 35.92 24.32
CA TYR A 180 17.57 37.15 24.43
C TYR A 180 17.69 37.86 23.07
N ASN A 181 18.10 37.13 22.03
CA ASN A 181 18.36 37.68 20.71
C ASN A 181 17.08 38.30 20.11
N ARG A 182 15.98 37.56 20.10
CA ARG A 182 14.67 38.00 19.59
C ARG A 182 14.16 39.24 20.33
N SER A 183 14.44 39.36 21.63
CA SER A 183 14.07 40.54 22.43
C SER A 183 14.73 41.85 22.00
N LEU A 184 15.83 41.78 21.25
CA LEU A 184 16.51 42.97 20.73
C LEU A 184 15.73 43.61 19.57
N GLY A 185 14.83 42.86 18.92
CA GLY A 185 13.91 43.37 17.91
C GLY A 185 14.57 43.77 16.59
N PHE A 186 15.71 43.14 16.24
CA PHE A 186 16.42 43.44 14.99
C PHE A 186 15.76 42.83 13.74
N TRP A 187 15.01 41.75 13.90
CA TRP A 187 14.38 41.00 12.80
C TRP A 187 12.89 40.78 13.01
N THR A 188 12.20 40.51 11.92
CA THR A 188 10.78 40.14 11.90
C THR A 188 10.61 38.68 11.48
N PRO A 189 9.45 38.04 11.71
CA PRO A 189 9.20 36.67 11.24
C PRO A 189 9.34 36.46 9.71
N ALA A 190 9.47 37.52 8.91
CA ALA A 190 9.75 37.44 7.49
C ALA A 190 11.24 37.24 7.15
N ASP A 191 12.13 37.48 8.12
CA ASP A 191 13.59 37.39 7.95
C ASP A 191 14.09 36.02 8.47
N PRO A 192 14.93 35.28 7.71
CA PRO A 192 15.48 34.00 8.18
C PRO A 192 16.18 34.09 9.54
N GLN A 193 16.90 35.20 9.77
CA GLN A 193 17.63 35.49 11.01
C GLN A 193 16.71 35.53 12.24
N TYR A 194 15.41 35.80 12.09
CA TYR A 194 14.47 35.73 13.20
C TYR A 194 14.43 34.34 13.86
N PHE A 195 14.81 33.31 13.10
CA PHE A 195 14.81 31.93 13.53
C PHE A 195 16.22 31.38 13.80
N TRP A 196 17.29 32.13 13.55
CA TRP A 196 18.66 31.64 13.74
C TRP A 196 19.06 31.65 15.22
N VAL A 197 19.83 30.63 15.60
CA VAL A 197 20.69 30.61 16.79
C VAL A 197 22.13 30.66 16.30
N PHE A 198 22.99 31.39 17.01
CA PHE A 198 24.37 31.69 16.61
C PHE A 198 24.41 32.55 15.35
N GLN A 199 23.91 33.78 15.47
CA GLN A 199 23.76 34.70 14.34
C GLN A 199 25.06 34.97 13.57
N TRP A 200 26.21 34.85 14.22
CA TRP A 200 27.51 35.11 13.60
C TRP A 200 28.35 33.84 13.54
N ASP A 201 28.47 33.10 14.63
CA ASP A 201 29.26 31.87 14.68
C ASP A 201 28.62 30.74 13.85
N GLY A 202 27.30 30.71 13.74
CA GLY A 202 26.55 29.84 12.85
C GLY A 202 26.14 30.49 11.53
N HIS A 203 25.48 29.72 10.67
CA HIS A 203 24.91 30.19 9.40
C HIS A 203 25.93 30.83 8.45
N ASN A 204 27.18 30.35 8.51
CA ASN A 204 28.32 30.90 7.78
C ASN A 204 29.10 29.77 7.03
N GLU A 205 30.33 30.05 6.63
CA GLU A 205 31.20 29.09 5.90
C GLU A 205 31.76 27.94 6.76
N PHE A 206 31.73 28.06 8.09
CA PHE A 206 32.23 27.06 9.02
C PHE A 206 31.18 25.99 9.29
N TRP A 207 29.95 26.39 9.63
CA TRP A 207 28.85 25.46 9.84
C TRP A 207 27.45 26.06 9.62
N PRO A 208 26.42 25.21 9.36
CA PRO A 208 25.08 25.67 8.99
C PRO A 208 24.27 26.40 10.08
N GLY A 209 24.72 26.39 11.34
CA GLY A 209 23.97 26.93 12.48
C GLY A 209 22.78 26.07 12.94
N ARG A 210 22.14 26.47 14.04
CA ARG A 210 20.86 25.92 14.55
C ARG A 210 19.71 26.91 14.35
N ILE A 211 18.48 26.41 14.37
CA ILE A 211 17.26 27.20 14.14
C ILE A 211 16.17 26.96 15.19
N THR A 212 15.28 27.94 15.35
CA THR A 212 14.11 27.93 16.25
C THR A 212 12.76 27.83 15.52
N ASN A 213 12.78 27.45 14.24
CA ASN A 213 11.60 27.02 13.47
C ASN A 213 11.76 25.59 12.94
N TYR A 214 12.49 24.75 13.67
CA TYR A 214 12.72 23.35 13.31
C TYR A 214 11.41 22.57 13.31
N THR A 215 11.04 21.89 12.22
CA THR A 215 9.67 21.36 12.04
C THR A 215 9.43 19.97 12.61
N ALA A 216 10.47 19.26 13.06
CA ALA A 216 10.34 17.92 13.63
C ALA A 216 9.47 17.91 14.90
N THR A 217 8.74 16.81 15.14
CA THR A 217 7.82 16.64 16.27
C THR A 217 8.33 15.59 17.25
N PHE A 218 8.04 15.75 18.53
CA PHE A 218 8.39 14.78 19.56
C PHE A 218 7.37 13.61 19.60
N PRO A 219 7.76 12.36 19.93
CA PRO A 219 9.12 11.83 19.94
C PRO A 219 9.61 11.40 18.54
N GLY A 220 8.74 11.43 17.51
CA GLY A 220 9.03 10.85 16.18
C GLY A 220 10.19 11.49 15.43
N GLY A 221 10.55 12.73 15.76
CA GLY A 221 11.66 13.50 15.21
C GLY A 221 12.98 13.36 15.98
N LEU A 222 13.03 12.55 17.04
CA LEU A 222 14.26 12.28 17.76
C LEU A 222 15.25 11.49 16.89
N THR A 223 16.48 11.98 16.83
CA THR A 223 17.59 11.41 16.06
C THR A 223 18.63 10.74 16.95
N GLY A 224 18.55 10.97 18.27
CA GLY A 224 19.56 10.55 19.24
C GLY A 224 20.78 11.49 19.27
N GLN A 225 20.80 12.54 18.46
CA GLN A 225 21.82 13.59 18.48
C GLN A 225 21.30 14.76 19.32
N ILE A 226 21.89 14.95 20.50
CA ILE A 226 21.39 15.92 21.50
C ILE A 226 21.25 17.36 20.95
N HIS A 227 22.17 17.81 20.10
CA HIS A 227 22.12 19.14 19.48
C HIS A 227 20.96 19.27 18.47
N THR A 228 20.73 18.23 17.66
CA THR A 228 19.63 18.19 16.71
C THR A 228 18.29 18.11 17.42
N ASP A 229 18.19 17.21 18.40
CA ASP A 229 16.97 16.95 19.15
C ASP A 229 16.55 18.17 20.00
N GLY A 230 17.52 18.91 20.55
CA GLY A 230 17.31 20.14 21.31
C GLY A 230 16.59 21.24 20.52
N GLN A 231 16.73 21.30 19.20
CA GLN A 231 16.03 22.29 18.36
C GLN A 231 14.51 22.12 18.39
N MET A 232 13.98 20.92 18.66
CA MET A 232 12.53 20.74 18.82
C MET A 232 12.00 21.50 20.04
N TRP A 233 12.73 21.42 21.15
CA TRP A 233 12.40 22.09 22.40
C TRP A 233 12.47 23.60 22.25
N SER A 234 13.61 24.13 21.80
CA SER A 234 13.79 25.57 21.63
C SER A 234 12.80 26.17 20.63
N SER A 235 12.53 25.49 19.51
CA SER A 235 11.53 25.95 18.52
C SER A 235 10.13 26.03 19.11
N THR A 236 9.72 25.03 19.90
CA THR A 236 8.38 24.99 20.52
C THR A 236 8.22 26.11 21.55
N LEU A 237 9.24 26.33 22.39
CA LEU A 237 9.23 27.44 23.35
C LEU A 237 9.23 28.81 22.67
N MET A 238 9.92 28.98 21.54
CA MET A 238 9.89 30.23 20.79
C MET A 238 8.54 30.52 20.12
N GLN A 239 7.72 29.49 19.85
CA GLN A 239 6.33 29.68 19.41
C GLN A 239 5.44 30.15 20.57
N ILE A 240 5.61 29.56 21.76
CA ILE A 240 4.93 30.02 22.99
C ILE A 240 5.34 31.47 23.30
N TRP A 241 6.63 31.79 23.15
CA TRP A 241 7.18 33.14 23.32
C TRP A 241 6.48 34.17 22.43
N ASP A 242 6.20 33.83 21.17
CA ASP A 242 5.52 34.74 20.24
C ASP A 242 4.06 35.02 20.67
N ASP A 243 3.42 34.07 21.37
CA ASP A 243 2.03 34.19 21.85
C ASP A 243 1.90 34.93 23.20
N ILE A 244 2.74 34.59 24.18
CA ILE A 244 2.57 35.03 25.58
C ILE A 244 3.60 36.06 26.01
N GLY A 245 4.63 36.26 25.20
CA GLY A 245 5.70 37.22 25.41
C GLY A 245 6.81 36.74 26.32
N ARG A 246 7.96 37.41 26.18
CA ARG A 246 9.23 37.04 26.80
C ARG A 246 9.18 36.77 28.31
N GLU A 247 8.71 37.73 29.10
CA GLU A 247 8.79 37.63 30.57
C GLU A 247 7.99 36.44 31.09
N ALA A 248 6.85 36.12 30.49
CA ALA A 248 6.06 34.96 30.87
C ALA A 248 6.76 33.65 30.48
N THR A 249 7.17 33.52 29.22
CA THR A 249 7.83 32.29 28.74
C THR A 249 9.16 32.01 29.44
N ASP A 250 10.00 33.04 29.66
CA ASP A 250 11.27 32.89 30.37
C ASP A 250 11.05 32.51 31.84
N SER A 251 10.02 33.04 32.50
CA SER A 251 9.71 32.69 33.90
C SER A 251 9.19 31.26 34.01
N ASP A 252 8.28 30.87 33.11
CA ASP A 252 7.75 29.51 33.04
C ASP A 252 8.87 28.50 32.74
N PHE A 253 9.77 28.84 31.82
CA PHE A 253 10.94 28.02 31.49
C PHE A 253 11.83 27.76 32.72
N LEU A 254 12.17 28.81 33.47
CA LEU A 254 13.01 28.68 34.67
C LEU A 254 12.30 27.87 35.77
N GLU A 255 11.05 28.20 36.09
CA GLU A 255 10.26 27.45 37.07
C GLU A 255 10.09 25.99 36.64
N ALA A 256 9.87 25.71 35.35
CA ALA A 256 9.76 24.37 34.80
C ALA A 256 11.04 23.56 34.98
N LEU A 257 12.20 24.11 34.60
CA LEU A 257 13.49 23.46 34.80
C LEU A 257 13.78 23.20 36.28
N SER A 258 13.32 24.03 37.20
CA SER A 258 13.47 23.77 38.64
C SER A 258 12.78 22.49 39.12
N MET A 259 11.81 21.99 38.35
CA MET A 259 11.06 20.76 38.62
C MET A 259 11.64 19.52 37.92
N THR A 260 12.67 19.67 37.07
CA THR A 260 13.31 18.57 36.35
C THR A 260 14.50 17.98 37.13
N ASN A 261 15.04 16.87 36.64
CA ASN A 261 16.28 16.25 37.14
C ASN A 261 17.08 15.62 36.00
N ALA A 262 18.23 15.02 36.31
CA ALA A 262 19.17 14.50 35.31
C ALA A 262 18.62 13.39 34.40
N ASN A 263 17.47 12.79 34.73
CA ASN A 263 16.80 11.80 33.88
C ASN A 263 15.61 12.36 33.09
N SER A 264 15.27 13.64 33.27
CA SER A 264 14.10 14.25 32.66
C SER A 264 14.29 14.50 31.18
N GLY A 265 13.38 14.04 30.33
CA GLY A 265 13.35 14.36 28.91
C GLY A 265 12.63 15.68 28.61
N GLN A 266 12.56 16.05 27.32
CA GLN A 266 11.80 17.23 26.88
C GLN A 266 10.29 17.11 27.22
N ASP A 267 9.74 15.90 27.26
CA ASP A 267 8.38 15.60 27.67
C ASP A 267 8.11 15.89 29.15
N ASP A 268 9.03 15.50 30.04
CA ASP A 268 8.95 15.88 31.46
C ASP A 268 9.01 17.40 31.63
N ALA A 269 9.91 18.06 30.88
CA ALA A 269 10.06 19.51 30.90
C ALA A 269 8.81 20.23 30.34
N ALA A 270 8.16 19.69 29.29
CA ALA A 270 6.91 20.22 28.76
C ALA A 270 5.77 20.14 29.80
N GLN A 271 5.65 19.00 30.50
CA GLN A 271 4.68 18.83 31.57
C GLN A 271 4.99 19.76 32.78
N ALA A 272 6.27 19.96 33.08
CA ALA A 272 6.72 20.91 34.10
C ALA A 272 6.39 22.36 33.68
N PHE A 273 6.48 22.70 32.39
CA PHE A 273 6.13 24.02 31.86
C PHE A 273 4.65 24.35 32.07
N VAL A 274 3.76 23.37 31.86
CA VAL A 274 2.33 23.49 32.22
C VAL A 274 2.16 23.80 33.71
N GLN A 275 2.89 23.11 34.57
CA GLN A 275 2.82 23.33 36.01
C GLN A 275 3.42 24.68 36.43
N ALA A 276 4.44 25.17 35.72
CA ALA A 276 5.06 26.46 35.96
C ALA A 276 4.07 27.62 35.71
N ASP A 277 3.33 27.58 34.60
CA ASP A 277 2.30 28.59 34.31
C ASP A 277 1.17 28.60 35.35
N ILE A 278 0.83 27.42 35.88
CA ILE A 278 -0.12 27.30 36.99
C ILE A 278 0.44 27.95 38.26
N ASN A 279 1.71 27.70 38.59
CA ASN A 279 2.35 28.24 39.79
C ASN A 279 2.49 29.77 39.73
N LEU A 280 2.90 30.30 38.59
CA LEU A 280 3.27 31.71 38.43
C LEU A 280 2.08 32.59 38.00
N TYR A 281 1.23 32.08 37.13
CA TYR A 281 0.16 32.84 36.48
C TYR A 281 -1.24 32.27 36.70
N GLY A 282 -1.37 31.19 37.50
CA GLY A 282 -2.66 30.56 37.76
C GLY A 282 -3.25 29.86 36.53
N GLY A 283 -2.41 29.53 35.55
CA GLY A 283 -2.83 28.86 34.32
C GLY A 283 -3.33 29.80 33.22
N ALA A 284 -2.97 31.09 33.29
CA ALA A 284 -3.47 32.12 32.37
C ALA A 284 -3.06 31.87 30.91
N HIS A 285 -1.99 31.12 30.67
CA HIS A 285 -1.41 30.89 29.36
C HIS A 285 -1.56 29.45 28.86
N LEU A 286 -2.25 28.59 29.63
CA LEU A 286 -2.39 27.15 29.33
C LEU A 286 -2.93 26.85 27.93
N TRP A 287 -3.76 27.72 27.35
CA TRP A 287 -4.28 27.51 25.99
C TRP A 287 -3.17 27.55 24.92
N SER A 288 -2.31 28.57 24.92
CA SER A 288 -1.19 28.68 23.96
C SER A 288 -0.15 27.59 24.23
N ILE A 289 0.12 27.29 25.50
CA ILE A 289 1.05 26.23 25.91
C ILE A 289 0.55 24.87 25.42
N GLU A 290 -0.73 24.54 25.63
CA GLU A 290 -1.35 23.30 25.19
C GLU A 290 -1.32 23.17 23.67
N GLN A 291 -1.74 24.23 22.96
CA GLN A 291 -1.75 24.26 21.50
C GLN A 291 -0.38 23.88 20.92
N TRP A 292 0.67 24.57 21.32
CA TRP A 292 2.00 24.36 20.74
C TRP A 292 2.60 23.02 21.17
N PHE A 293 2.54 22.65 22.45
CA PHE A 293 3.09 21.36 22.87
C PHE A 293 2.36 20.17 22.22
N THR A 294 1.03 20.18 22.14
CA THR A 294 0.27 19.11 21.46
C THR A 294 0.54 19.09 19.96
N GLN A 295 0.55 20.26 19.29
CA GLN A 295 0.88 20.34 17.86
C GLN A 295 2.29 19.80 17.56
N ARG A 296 3.21 19.95 18.52
CA ARG A 296 4.60 19.52 18.42
C ARG A 296 4.84 18.10 18.95
N GLY A 297 3.77 17.39 19.32
CA GLY A 297 3.78 15.98 19.69
C GLY A 297 4.18 15.68 21.14
N TYR A 298 4.31 16.70 22.00
CA TYR A 298 4.63 16.49 23.40
C TYR A 298 3.41 15.93 24.16
N PRO A 299 3.59 14.85 24.93
CA PRO A 299 2.50 14.21 25.68
C PRO A 299 2.24 14.95 27.01
N ILE A 300 1.61 16.12 26.93
CA ILE A 300 1.24 16.91 28.10
C ILE A 300 -0.20 16.62 28.56
N THR A 301 -0.47 16.85 29.83
CA THR A 301 -1.82 16.84 30.41
C THR A 301 -2.09 18.18 31.09
N ILE A 302 -3.18 18.85 30.69
CA ILE A 302 -3.65 20.06 31.35
C ILE A 302 -4.68 19.70 32.44
N PRO A 303 -4.47 20.10 33.71
CA PRO A 303 -5.38 19.74 34.81
C PRO A 303 -6.67 20.58 34.88
N VAL A 304 -7.03 21.31 33.80
CA VAL A 304 -8.28 22.08 33.71
C VAL A 304 -9.48 21.15 33.53
N PRO A 305 -10.70 21.59 33.88
CA PRO A 305 -11.93 20.88 33.50
C PRO A 305 -11.96 20.55 32.01
N GLN A 306 -12.18 19.29 31.66
CA GLN A 306 -12.34 18.83 30.28
C GLN A 306 -13.83 18.85 29.95
N ILE A 307 -14.20 19.61 28.92
CA ILE A 307 -15.58 19.81 28.50
C ILE A 307 -15.78 19.13 27.15
N ALA A 308 -16.62 18.09 27.13
CA ALA A 308 -17.06 17.44 25.90
C ALA A 308 -18.50 17.86 25.57
N HIS A 309 -18.71 18.38 24.37
CA HIS A 309 -20.01 18.88 23.92
C HIS A 309 -20.16 18.75 22.41
N ASP A 310 -21.31 18.20 21.99
CA ASP A 310 -21.70 18.13 20.58
C ASP A 310 -22.39 19.46 20.20
N PRO A 311 -21.81 20.26 19.27
CA PRO A 311 -22.38 21.54 18.89
C PRO A 311 -23.83 21.41 18.39
N LEU A 312 -24.65 22.43 18.69
CA LEU A 312 -25.98 22.52 18.13
C LEU A 312 -25.91 22.73 16.62
N HIS A 313 -26.79 22.07 15.89
CA HIS A 313 -26.95 22.23 14.44
C HIS A 313 -28.02 23.27 14.13
N ASP A 314 -28.07 23.68 12.86
CA ASP A 314 -29.15 24.53 12.37
C ASP A 314 -30.51 23.86 12.61
N THR A 315 -31.54 24.66 12.83
CA THR A 315 -32.88 24.16 13.14
C THR A 315 -33.96 25.03 12.55
N GLU A 316 -35.07 24.45 12.11
CA GLU A 316 -36.24 25.21 11.69
C GLU A 316 -37.18 25.56 12.86
N ASP A 317 -36.92 25.03 14.07
CA ASP A 317 -37.67 25.41 15.27
C ASP A 317 -37.25 26.80 15.74
N LEU A 318 -38.06 27.81 15.44
CA LEU A 318 -37.81 29.19 15.88
C LEU A 318 -38.12 29.44 17.37
N THR A 319 -38.77 28.49 18.05
CA THR A 319 -39.35 28.71 19.37
C THR A 319 -38.48 28.25 20.53
N GLY A 320 -37.68 27.20 20.32
CA GLY A 320 -36.84 26.62 21.36
C GLY A 320 -37.64 26.14 22.59
N PRO A 321 -37.01 26.02 23.77
CA PRO A 321 -35.59 26.27 24.03
C PRO A 321 -34.67 25.25 23.31
N TYR A 322 -33.44 25.66 23.02
CA TYR A 322 -32.40 24.81 22.46
C TYR A 322 -31.53 24.26 23.59
N PRO A 323 -31.63 22.95 23.90
CA PRO A 323 -30.92 22.37 25.04
C PRO A 323 -29.44 22.17 24.69
N VAL A 324 -28.55 22.77 25.47
CA VAL A 324 -27.11 22.57 25.40
C VAL A 324 -26.71 21.60 26.51
N THR A 325 -26.11 20.48 26.12
CA THR A 325 -25.60 19.47 27.07
C THR A 325 -24.10 19.28 26.92
N ALA A 326 -23.38 19.21 28.03
CA ALA A 326 -21.95 18.87 28.04
C ALA A 326 -21.65 17.80 29.08
N THR A 327 -20.66 16.96 28.80
CA THR A 327 -20.05 16.09 29.80
C THR A 327 -18.76 16.74 30.27
N ILE A 328 -18.61 16.91 31.58
CA ILE A 328 -17.45 17.59 32.16
C ILE A 328 -16.75 16.65 33.13
N SER A 329 -15.44 16.46 32.93
CA SER A 329 -14.55 15.79 33.88
C SER A 329 -13.52 16.79 34.39
N ALA A 330 -13.15 16.70 35.66
CA ALA A 330 -12.19 17.61 36.26
C ALA A 330 -11.39 16.89 37.35
N ALA A 331 -10.11 17.25 37.50
CA ALA A 331 -9.24 16.71 38.54
C ALA A 331 -9.66 17.18 39.94
N PHE A 332 -10.18 18.41 40.03
CA PHE A 332 -10.75 18.98 41.25
C PHE A 332 -12.26 19.13 41.11
N PRO A 333 -13.00 19.21 42.24
CA PRO A 333 -14.43 19.49 42.20
C PRO A 333 -14.73 20.77 41.41
N LEU A 334 -15.77 20.76 40.57
CA LEU A 334 -16.21 21.92 39.81
C LEU A 334 -16.78 22.99 40.76
N ALA A 335 -16.32 24.23 40.59
CA ALA A 335 -16.81 25.40 41.30
C ALA A 335 -17.98 26.06 40.55
N GLU A 336 -17.87 26.17 39.23
CA GLU A 336 -18.93 26.72 38.38
C GLU A 336 -18.91 26.12 36.97
N VAL A 337 -20.10 25.98 36.39
CA VAL A 337 -20.29 25.59 34.99
C VAL A 337 -21.37 26.49 34.40
N LYS A 338 -21.03 27.19 33.33
CA LYS A 338 -21.88 28.23 32.72
C LYS A 338 -22.01 28.02 31.22
N LEU A 339 -23.20 28.32 30.71
CA LEU A 339 -23.45 28.52 29.30
C LEU A 339 -23.50 30.03 29.04
N ILE A 340 -22.63 30.51 28.17
CA ILE A 340 -22.59 31.91 27.72
C ILE A 340 -23.08 31.93 26.28
N TYR A 341 -24.05 32.77 25.98
CA TYR A 341 -24.67 32.79 24.66
C TYR A 341 -25.14 34.19 24.26
N GLY A 342 -25.49 34.32 22.99
CA GLY A 342 -26.14 35.49 22.43
C GLY A 342 -26.37 35.30 20.94
N THR A 343 -26.38 36.42 20.22
CA THR A 343 -26.79 36.45 18.81
C THR A 343 -25.90 37.38 18.01
N ASP A 344 -25.74 37.09 16.72
CA ASP A 344 -24.97 37.91 15.77
C ASP A 344 -23.54 38.25 16.23
N GLY A 345 -22.88 37.30 16.89
CA GLY A 345 -21.49 37.40 17.37
C GLY A 345 -21.32 38.16 18.69
N VAL A 346 -22.42 38.55 19.35
CA VAL A 346 -22.39 39.26 20.63
C VAL A 346 -22.87 38.33 21.74
N PHE A 347 -22.10 38.19 22.82
CA PHE A 347 -22.49 37.44 24.02
C PHE A 347 -23.13 38.37 25.05
N THR A 348 -24.44 38.30 25.18
CA THR A 348 -25.23 39.16 26.10
C THR A 348 -25.74 38.44 27.33
N ASP A 349 -25.79 37.11 27.28
CA ASP A 349 -26.50 36.29 28.26
C ASP A 349 -25.60 35.21 28.83
N THR A 350 -25.85 34.85 30.09
CA THR A 350 -25.12 33.81 30.81
C THR A 350 -26.08 33.10 31.75
N THR A 351 -26.01 31.76 31.76
CA THR A 351 -26.80 30.93 32.67
C THR A 351 -25.93 29.84 33.28
N ASP A 352 -26.23 29.47 34.53
CA ASP A 352 -25.59 28.31 35.16
C ASP A 352 -26.14 27.03 34.51
N MET A 353 -25.26 26.06 34.24
CA MET A 353 -25.68 24.74 33.77
C MET A 353 -26.01 23.83 34.95
N ILE A 354 -27.10 23.08 34.82
CA ILE A 354 -27.64 22.21 35.86
C ILE A 354 -26.93 20.84 35.80
N PRO A 355 -26.31 20.37 36.89
CA PRO A 355 -25.63 19.08 36.91
C PRO A 355 -26.59 17.88 37.04
N ASN A 356 -26.26 16.80 36.35
CA ASN A 356 -26.78 15.45 36.51
C ASN A 356 -25.63 14.44 36.40
N GLY A 357 -24.93 14.19 37.51
CA GLY A 357 -23.66 13.47 37.49
C GLY A 357 -22.57 14.31 36.81
N ASN A 358 -21.91 13.74 35.80
CA ASN A 358 -20.91 14.47 35.00
C ASN A 358 -21.53 15.21 33.80
N GLN A 359 -22.83 15.07 33.56
CA GLN A 359 -23.54 15.79 32.51
C GLN A 359 -24.10 17.10 33.05
N TYR A 360 -23.93 18.18 32.30
CA TYR A 360 -24.42 19.53 32.62
C TYR A 360 -25.33 19.98 31.50
N SER A 361 -26.45 20.63 31.82
CA SER A 361 -27.36 21.16 30.80
C SER A 361 -27.90 22.56 31.10
N ALA A 362 -28.09 23.34 30.05
CA ALA A 362 -28.80 24.62 30.10
C ALA A 362 -29.48 24.87 28.74
N ASP A 363 -30.38 25.83 28.72
CA ASP A 363 -31.20 26.14 27.55
C ASP A 363 -30.84 27.51 26.96
N ILE A 364 -30.76 27.58 25.63
CA ILE A 364 -30.77 28.84 24.88
C ILE A 364 -32.23 29.15 24.48
N PRO A 365 -32.80 30.30 24.86
CA PRO A 365 -34.18 30.65 24.51
C PRO A 365 -34.32 31.01 23.02
N GLY A 366 -35.37 30.50 22.39
CA GLY A 366 -35.78 30.89 21.03
C GLY A 366 -36.31 32.33 20.97
N THR A 367 -36.06 33.01 19.86
CA THR A 367 -36.56 34.39 19.62
C THR A 367 -37.91 34.41 18.88
N GLY A 368 -38.36 33.28 18.33
CA GLY A 368 -39.55 33.17 17.49
C GLY A 368 -39.38 33.71 16.07
N VAL A 369 -38.16 34.13 15.69
CA VAL A 369 -37.82 34.66 14.35
C VAL A 369 -36.48 34.09 13.89
N PRO A 370 -36.19 34.04 12.58
CA PRO A 370 -34.91 33.52 12.10
C PRO A 370 -33.71 34.26 12.69
N THR A 371 -32.78 33.54 13.34
CA THR A 371 -31.71 34.11 14.18
C THR A 371 -30.44 33.27 14.12
N HIS A 372 -29.27 33.92 14.05
CA HIS A 372 -27.98 33.27 14.26
C HIS A 372 -27.59 33.36 15.74
N TYR A 373 -27.41 32.20 16.36
CA TYR A 373 -26.97 32.08 17.74
C TYR A 373 -25.48 31.82 17.82
N ASN A 374 -24.84 32.34 18.87
CA ASN A 374 -23.46 32.05 19.21
C ASN A 374 -23.38 31.72 20.69
N TYR A 375 -22.62 30.68 21.05
CA TYR A 375 -22.49 30.26 22.45
C TYR A 375 -21.17 29.53 22.71
N TYR A 376 -20.79 29.45 23.98
CA TYR A 376 -19.71 28.59 24.46
C TYR A 376 -20.02 28.17 25.91
N ILE A 377 -19.36 27.09 26.31
CA ILE A 377 -19.47 26.53 27.66
C ILE A 377 -18.22 26.92 28.42
N PHE A 378 -18.37 27.32 29.68
CA PHE A 378 -17.28 27.64 30.59
C PHE A 378 -17.38 26.73 31.81
N ALA A 379 -16.26 26.16 32.23
CA ALA A 379 -16.17 25.39 33.46
C ALA A 379 -14.94 25.81 34.26
N ALA A 380 -15.11 26.02 35.56
CA ALA A 380 -14.01 26.27 36.49
C ALA A 380 -14.10 25.32 37.68
N ASP A 381 -12.95 24.90 38.17
CA ASP A 381 -12.85 24.06 39.36
C ASP A 381 -12.56 24.86 40.64
N THR A 382 -12.58 24.17 41.77
CA THR A 382 -12.29 24.75 43.10
C THR A 382 -10.84 25.14 43.31
N ALA A 383 -9.90 24.72 42.44
CA ALA A 383 -8.53 25.20 42.44
C ALA A 383 -8.38 26.53 41.66
N GLY A 384 -9.43 26.97 40.97
CA GLY A 384 -9.45 28.19 40.17
C GLY A 384 -9.03 27.98 38.72
N LEU A 385 -8.78 26.73 38.30
CA LEU A 385 -8.47 26.39 36.92
C LEU A 385 -9.77 26.35 36.11
N ALA A 386 -9.73 26.91 34.91
CA ALA A 386 -10.90 27.04 34.06
C ALA A 386 -10.60 26.73 32.59
N SER A 387 -11.64 26.33 31.87
CA SER A 387 -11.59 26.05 30.45
C SER A 387 -12.90 26.46 29.76
N THR A 388 -12.86 26.54 28.44
CA THR A 388 -14.03 26.78 27.61
C THR A 388 -14.19 25.73 26.52
N HIS A 389 -15.42 25.51 26.06
CA HIS A 389 -15.70 24.74 24.84
C HIS A 389 -16.51 25.59 23.86
N PRO A 390 -15.96 25.90 22.66
CA PRO A 390 -14.64 25.50 22.21
C PRO A 390 -13.52 26.24 23.00
N PRO A 391 -12.29 25.71 23.06
CA PRO A 391 -11.16 26.38 23.69
C PRO A 391 -10.88 27.76 23.07
N GLY A 392 -10.49 28.74 23.88
CA GLY A 392 -10.19 30.11 23.42
C GLY A 392 -11.43 31.01 23.25
N ALA A 393 -12.56 30.69 23.89
CA ALA A 393 -13.71 31.58 23.91
C ALA A 393 -13.43 32.86 24.75
N PRO A 394 -14.00 34.03 24.40
CA PRO A 394 -15.08 34.26 23.42
C PRO A 394 -14.63 34.45 21.97
N GLN A 395 -13.34 34.39 21.65
CA GLN A 395 -12.83 34.53 20.28
C GLN A 395 -13.26 33.33 19.42
N ASN A 396 -13.24 32.13 20.01
CA ASN A 396 -13.79 30.92 19.43
C ASN A 396 -15.15 30.59 20.06
N TYR A 397 -16.14 30.21 19.26
CA TYR A 397 -17.47 29.88 19.76
C TYR A 397 -18.22 28.94 18.83
N HIS A 398 -19.21 28.23 19.37
CA HIS A 398 -20.19 27.48 18.60
C HIS A 398 -21.25 28.41 18.05
N ALA A 399 -21.78 28.10 16.87
CA ALA A 399 -22.86 28.84 16.26
C ALA A 399 -23.82 27.92 15.52
N PHE A 400 -25.09 28.30 15.49
CA PHE A 400 -26.13 27.64 14.70
C PHE A 400 -27.18 28.67 14.28
N PHE A 401 -27.90 28.38 13.20
CA PHE A 401 -28.99 29.19 12.68
C PHE A 401 -30.33 28.52 12.99
N ALA A 402 -31.22 29.27 13.65
CA ALA A 402 -32.63 28.90 13.74
C ALA A 402 -33.38 29.59 12.61
N GLY A 403 -33.87 28.88 11.59
CA GLY A 403 -34.57 29.46 10.44
C GLY A 403 -34.79 28.47 9.29
N PRO A 404 -35.46 28.89 8.20
CA PRO A 404 -35.68 28.04 7.04
C PRO A 404 -34.36 27.60 6.43
N ASP A 405 -34.25 26.32 6.13
CA ASP A 405 -33.07 25.78 5.46
C ASP A 405 -33.26 25.75 3.94
N THR A 406 -32.22 26.21 3.23
CA THR A 406 -32.22 26.34 1.76
C THR A 406 -30.94 25.79 1.14
N ILE A 407 -30.06 25.23 1.96
CA ILE A 407 -28.77 24.70 1.53
C ILE A 407 -28.99 23.20 1.29
N PRO A 408 -28.76 22.69 0.08
CA PRO A 408 -28.88 21.25 -0.16
C PRO A 408 -27.62 20.49 0.32
N PRO A 409 -27.72 19.17 0.53
CA PRO A 409 -26.59 18.33 0.94
C PRO A 409 -25.41 18.40 -0.02
N VAL A 410 -24.21 18.13 0.45
CA VAL A 410 -23.01 17.94 -0.38
C VAL A 410 -22.72 16.45 -0.48
N ILE A 411 -22.51 15.94 -1.70
CA ILE A 411 -22.12 14.54 -1.96
C ILE A 411 -20.68 14.54 -2.48
N GLN A 412 -19.81 13.74 -1.85
CA GLN A 412 -18.47 13.41 -2.35
C GLN A 412 -18.40 11.90 -2.58
N HIS A 413 -18.13 11.51 -3.82
CA HIS A 413 -18.10 10.11 -4.23
C HIS A 413 -17.07 9.90 -5.36
N SER A 414 -16.29 8.82 -5.24
CA SER A 414 -15.41 8.34 -6.31
C SER A 414 -16.16 7.32 -7.17
N PRO A 415 -16.35 7.56 -8.48
CA PRO A 415 -17.07 6.63 -9.34
C PRO A 415 -16.45 5.23 -9.32
N LEU A 416 -17.29 4.21 -9.25
CA LEU A 416 -16.86 2.82 -9.34
C LEU A 416 -16.26 2.54 -10.73
N GLY A 417 -15.12 1.85 -10.76
CA GLY A 417 -14.58 1.24 -11.96
C GLY A 417 -15.32 -0.04 -12.35
N ASP A 418 -14.90 -0.69 -13.43
CA ASP A 418 -15.43 -1.98 -13.87
C ASP A 418 -15.40 -3.01 -12.74
N GLN A 419 -16.47 -3.80 -12.62
CA GLN A 419 -16.70 -4.71 -11.51
C GLN A 419 -16.66 -6.15 -11.99
N ALA A 420 -15.91 -7.00 -11.30
CA ALA A 420 -15.87 -8.41 -11.64
C ALA A 420 -17.16 -9.12 -11.23
N LEU A 421 -17.69 -10.00 -12.09
CA LEU A 421 -18.90 -10.77 -11.76
C LEU A 421 -18.71 -11.64 -10.51
N VAL A 422 -17.49 -12.14 -10.27
CA VAL A 422 -17.18 -13.03 -9.14
C VAL A 422 -17.20 -12.33 -7.78
N THR A 423 -16.98 -11.01 -7.75
CA THR A 423 -17.00 -10.20 -6.51
C THR A 423 -18.32 -9.44 -6.32
N TRP A 424 -19.32 -9.68 -7.17
CA TRP A 424 -20.62 -9.03 -7.07
C TRP A 424 -21.39 -9.46 -5.80
N PRO A 425 -22.08 -8.55 -5.07
CA PRO A 425 -22.45 -7.18 -5.44
C PRO A 425 -21.39 -6.11 -5.16
N ALA A 426 -21.29 -5.12 -6.05
CA ALA A 426 -20.45 -3.95 -5.83
C ALA A 426 -21.01 -3.06 -4.70
N GLN A 427 -20.12 -2.42 -3.94
CA GLN A 427 -20.45 -1.47 -2.89
C GLN A 427 -20.28 -0.03 -3.39
N VAL A 428 -21.24 0.83 -3.10
CA VAL A 428 -21.16 2.28 -3.28
C VAL A 428 -20.88 2.92 -1.93
N GLU A 429 -19.90 3.82 -1.92
CA GLU A 429 -19.51 4.61 -0.76
C GLU A 429 -19.56 6.10 -1.10
N ALA A 430 -20.18 6.91 -0.25
CA ALA A 430 -20.22 8.36 -0.43
C ALA A 430 -20.10 9.08 0.91
N HIS A 431 -19.37 10.19 0.92
CA HIS A 431 -19.38 11.14 2.02
C HIS A 431 -20.47 12.19 1.78
N ILE A 432 -21.49 12.24 2.65
CA ILE A 432 -22.66 13.08 2.49
C ILE A 432 -22.82 13.94 3.75
N SER A 433 -22.80 15.26 3.59
CA SER A 433 -22.92 16.22 4.69
C SER A 433 -23.96 17.31 4.40
N ASP A 434 -24.52 17.89 5.46
CA ASP A 434 -25.55 18.92 5.41
C ASP A 434 -25.59 19.72 6.73
N ASN A 435 -26.08 20.96 6.72
CA ASN A 435 -26.15 21.84 7.89
C ASN A 435 -27.31 21.51 8.84
N LEU A 436 -28.37 20.86 8.37
CA LEU A 436 -29.52 20.42 9.16
C LEU A 436 -29.61 18.88 9.27
N GLY A 437 -28.81 18.19 8.47
CA GLY A 437 -28.64 16.74 8.48
C GLY A 437 -29.33 16.06 7.30
N ILE A 438 -29.11 14.76 7.14
CA ILE A 438 -29.60 13.99 5.99
C ILE A 438 -30.86 13.22 6.36
N ALA A 439 -31.95 13.42 5.62
CA ALA A 439 -33.16 12.61 5.76
C ALA A 439 -33.07 11.28 5.01
N ASP A 440 -32.54 11.31 3.78
CA ASP A 440 -32.47 10.14 2.91
C ASP A 440 -31.27 10.22 1.96
N ALA A 441 -30.64 9.09 1.70
CA ALA A 441 -29.57 8.93 0.72
C ALA A 441 -29.79 7.62 -0.02
N LEU A 442 -29.89 7.68 -1.35
CA LEU A 442 -30.16 6.51 -2.18
C LEU A 442 -29.34 6.53 -3.46
N VAL A 443 -29.14 5.34 -4.02
CA VAL A 443 -28.58 5.13 -5.35
C VAL A 443 -29.70 4.70 -6.27
N GLU A 444 -29.87 5.40 -7.39
CA GLU A 444 -30.68 4.92 -8.52
C GLU A 444 -29.76 4.34 -9.58
N TYR A 445 -30.14 3.20 -10.17
CA TYR A 445 -29.31 2.54 -11.18
C TYR A 445 -30.10 1.88 -12.31
N SER A 446 -29.40 1.67 -13.43
CA SER A 446 -29.87 0.98 -14.63
C SER A 446 -28.89 -0.11 -15.04
N LEU A 447 -29.42 -1.27 -15.43
CA LEU A 447 -28.68 -2.32 -16.13
C LEU A 447 -28.93 -2.16 -17.64
N ASN A 448 -27.86 -2.06 -18.43
CA ASN A 448 -27.89 -1.91 -19.88
C ASN A 448 -28.83 -0.79 -20.35
N ASP A 449 -28.67 0.40 -19.74
CA ASP A 449 -29.45 1.62 -19.98
C ASP A 449 -30.96 1.52 -19.70
N SER A 450 -31.41 0.44 -19.06
CA SER A 450 -32.78 0.27 -18.59
C SER A 450 -32.84 0.48 -17.08
N LEU A 451 -33.50 1.56 -16.63
CA LEU A 451 -33.65 1.84 -15.19
C LEU A 451 -34.21 0.62 -14.48
N THR A 452 -33.46 0.08 -13.52
CA THR A 452 -33.68 -1.26 -12.98
C THR A 452 -34.11 -1.20 -11.51
N GLY A 453 -33.52 -0.30 -10.72
CA GLY A 453 -33.81 -0.24 -9.30
C GLY A 453 -33.16 0.92 -8.57
N SER A 454 -33.31 0.88 -7.25
CA SER A 454 -32.68 1.80 -6.32
C SER A 454 -32.49 1.15 -4.95
N PHE A 455 -31.40 1.47 -4.26
CA PHE A 455 -31.13 1.04 -2.89
C PHE A 455 -30.69 2.21 -2.02
N SER A 456 -30.92 2.13 -0.71
CA SER A 456 -30.51 3.16 0.25
C SER A 456 -29.05 3.01 0.64
N LEU A 457 -28.37 4.14 0.84
CA LEU A 457 -27.08 4.18 1.51
C LEU A 457 -27.32 4.37 3.02
N ALA A 458 -26.77 3.47 3.84
CA ALA A 458 -26.84 3.57 5.29
C ALA A 458 -25.68 4.40 5.83
N ASN A 459 -25.95 5.25 6.82
CA ASN A 459 -24.89 5.96 7.54
C ASN A 459 -24.09 4.97 8.39
N VAL A 460 -22.77 4.92 8.17
CA VAL A 460 -21.85 4.03 8.88
C VAL A 460 -21.21 4.78 10.04
N THR A 461 -20.66 5.96 9.77
CA THR A 461 -20.04 6.84 10.78
C THR A 461 -19.86 8.25 10.21
N GLY A 462 -20.13 9.29 11.01
CA GLY A 462 -20.00 10.68 10.58
C GLY A 462 -20.73 10.94 9.26
N ASP A 463 -20.01 11.43 8.25
CA ASP A 463 -20.54 11.70 6.91
C ASP A 463 -20.48 10.48 5.98
N LEU A 464 -19.98 9.32 6.41
CA LEU A 464 -19.79 8.13 5.56
C LEU A 464 -21.09 7.33 5.40
N TYR A 465 -21.54 7.20 4.15
CA TYR A 465 -22.71 6.43 3.75
C TYR A 465 -22.31 5.29 2.80
N GLN A 466 -22.79 4.07 3.06
CA GLN A 466 -22.48 2.89 2.26
C GLN A 466 -23.72 2.05 1.93
N GLY A 467 -23.71 1.39 0.78
CA GLY A 467 -24.73 0.42 0.39
C GLY A 467 -24.25 -0.43 -0.78
N VAL A 468 -24.91 -1.56 -1.03
CA VAL A 468 -24.53 -2.49 -2.10
C VAL A 468 -25.65 -2.60 -3.14
N PHE A 469 -25.29 -2.83 -4.40
CA PHE A 469 -26.27 -3.07 -5.45
C PHE A 469 -27.10 -4.33 -5.13
N ASP A 470 -28.42 -4.24 -5.31
CA ASP A 470 -29.38 -5.30 -5.03
C ASP A 470 -29.76 -6.14 -6.26
N ILE A 471 -28.88 -6.20 -7.27
CA ILE A 471 -29.03 -7.07 -8.44
C ILE A 471 -28.52 -8.48 -8.09
N ASP A 472 -29.31 -9.52 -8.37
CA ASP A 472 -28.86 -10.90 -8.23
C ASP A 472 -27.76 -11.21 -9.26
N SER A 473 -26.65 -11.83 -8.85
CA SER A 473 -25.52 -12.14 -9.75
C SER A 473 -25.92 -13.05 -10.92
N SER A 474 -26.96 -13.87 -10.77
CA SER A 474 -27.50 -14.69 -11.86
C SER A 474 -28.18 -13.90 -12.98
N ALA A 475 -28.50 -12.62 -12.74
CA ALA A 475 -29.07 -11.71 -13.73
C ALA A 475 -28.00 -10.93 -14.50
N LEU A 476 -26.73 -11.05 -14.13
CA LEU A 476 -25.60 -10.35 -14.76
C LEU A 476 -24.82 -11.27 -15.69
N SER A 477 -24.33 -10.70 -16.78
CA SER A 477 -23.43 -11.34 -17.74
C SER A 477 -22.20 -10.47 -17.96
N ILE A 478 -21.08 -11.11 -18.30
CA ILE A 478 -19.88 -10.38 -18.70
C ILE A 478 -20.20 -9.49 -19.91
N GLY A 479 -19.81 -8.22 -19.81
CA GLY A 479 -20.10 -7.16 -20.78
C GLY A 479 -21.37 -6.35 -20.48
N ASP A 480 -22.16 -6.73 -19.48
CA ASP A 480 -23.26 -5.89 -19.00
C ASP A 480 -22.74 -4.55 -18.48
N THR A 481 -23.55 -3.49 -18.60
CA THR A 481 -23.20 -2.16 -18.11
C THR A 481 -24.15 -1.71 -17.03
N ILE A 482 -23.61 -1.20 -15.92
CA ILE A 482 -24.37 -0.55 -14.87
C ILE A 482 -24.15 0.95 -14.99
N ALA A 483 -25.24 1.71 -14.97
CA ALA A 483 -25.19 3.15 -14.80
C ALA A 483 -25.91 3.54 -13.51
N TYR A 484 -25.33 4.41 -12.68
CA TYR A 484 -25.92 4.79 -11.39
C TYR A 484 -25.69 6.26 -11.04
N ARG A 485 -26.48 6.77 -10.11
CA ARG A 485 -26.34 8.11 -9.51
C ARG A 485 -26.79 8.06 -8.06
N ILE A 486 -26.18 8.91 -7.23
CA ILE A 486 -26.51 9.07 -5.82
C ILE A 486 -27.42 10.29 -5.67
N ILE A 487 -28.45 10.18 -4.85
CA ILE A 487 -29.38 11.26 -4.51
C ILE A 487 -29.42 11.38 -3.00
N ALA A 488 -29.05 12.56 -2.48
CA ALA A 488 -29.14 12.89 -1.07
C ALA A 488 -30.23 13.95 -0.86
N THR A 489 -31.06 13.77 0.16
CA THR A 489 -32.11 14.70 0.58
C THR A 489 -31.86 15.11 2.02
N ASP A 490 -31.80 16.41 2.29
CA ASP A 490 -31.64 16.92 3.66
C ASP A 490 -32.89 16.69 4.53
N ALA A 491 -32.75 16.98 5.82
CA ALA A 491 -33.80 16.89 6.83
C ALA A 491 -34.67 18.15 6.94
N SER A 492 -34.50 19.14 6.06
CA SER A 492 -35.31 20.35 6.06
C SER A 492 -36.77 20.06 5.71
N ALA A 493 -37.70 20.93 6.10
CA ALA A 493 -39.09 20.82 5.67
C ALA A 493 -39.27 20.95 4.14
N ALA A 494 -38.31 21.57 3.44
CA ALA A 494 -38.29 21.67 1.99
C ALA A 494 -37.74 20.40 1.33
N GLY A 495 -36.93 19.61 2.04
CA GLY A 495 -36.24 18.42 1.53
C GLY A 495 -35.36 18.77 0.34
N ASN A 496 -34.37 19.65 0.52
CA ASN A 496 -33.51 20.04 -0.60
C ASN A 496 -32.64 18.85 -1.00
N GLN A 497 -32.33 18.75 -2.29
CA GLN A 497 -31.70 17.56 -2.86
C GLN A 497 -30.43 17.89 -3.65
N THR A 498 -29.44 17.01 -3.55
CA THR A 498 -28.27 16.97 -4.41
C THR A 498 -28.20 15.61 -5.11
N VAL A 499 -27.75 15.64 -6.37
CA VAL A 499 -27.58 14.44 -7.20
C VAL A 499 -26.13 14.39 -7.69
N ASP A 500 -25.49 13.23 -7.55
CA ASP A 500 -24.15 12.94 -8.07
C ASP A 500 -24.19 11.76 -9.06
N PRO A 501 -23.71 11.92 -10.32
CA PRO A 501 -23.19 13.16 -10.87
C PRO A 501 -24.34 14.18 -11.12
N PRO A 502 -24.05 15.50 -11.14
CA PRO A 502 -25.08 16.53 -11.34
C PRO A 502 -25.89 16.37 -12.63
N THR A 503 -25.32 15.70 -13.63
CA THR A 503 -26.01 15.33 -14.87
C THR A 503 -25.62 13.92 -15.30
N GLY A 504 -26.59 13.10 -15.69
CA GLY A 504 -26.34 11.76 -16.22
C GLY A 504 -26.17 10.71 -15.13
N PHE A 505 -25.24 9.79 -15.34
CA PHE A 505 -24.96 8.64 -14.49
C PHE A 505 -23.46 8.33 -14.53
N HIS A 506 -22.90 7.89 -13.41
CA HIS A 506 -21.66 7.12 -13.37
C HIS A 506 -21.87 5.78 -14.06
N ARG A 507 -20.82 5.18 -14.63
CA ARG A 507 -20.94 3.96 -15.43
C ARG A 507 -19.74 3.04 -15.22
N PHE A 508 -20.03 1.74 -15.13
CA PHE A 508 -19.04 0.67 -15.14
C PHE A 508 -19.59 -0.56 -15.84
N ALA A 509 -18.71 -1.45 -16.30
CA ALA A 509 -19.06 -2.73 -16.90
C ALA A 509 -18.88 -3.90 -15.92
N ILE A 510 -19.65 -4.96 -16.13
CA ILE A 510 -19.41 -6.27 -15.53
C ILE A 510 -18.35 -6.96 -16.36
N VAL A 511 -17.18 -7.19 -15.78
CA VAL A 511 -16.03 -7.77 -16.46
C VAL A 511 -15.71 -9.16 -15.92
N ASP A 512 -15.07 -9.96 -16.76
CA ASP A 512 -14.42 -11.18 -16.33
C ASP A 512 -13.00 -10.82 -15.89
N ILE A 513 -12.47 -11.51 -14.89
CA ILE A 513 -11.11 -11.26 -14.39
C ILE A 513 -10.30 -12.55 -14.40
N LEU A 514 -9.00 -12.43 -14.69
CA LEU A 514 -8.10 -13.58 -14.76
C LEU A 514 -7.65 -14.08 -13.38
N GLY A 515 -7.85 -13.28 -12.33
CA GLY A 515 -7.52 -13.58 -10.94
C GLY A 515 -7.49 -12.34 -10.07
N ARG A 516 -7.45 -12.54 -8.76
CA ARG A 516 -7.30 -11.51 -7.71
C ARG A 516 -5.86 -11.51 -7.21
N ILE A 517 -5.23 -10.35 -7.24
CA ILE A 517 -3.83 -10.17 -6.86
C ILE A 517 -3.74 -9.12 -5.76
N LEU A 518 -3.06 -9.45 -4.67
CA LEU A 518 -2.65 -8.47 -3.67
C LEU A 518 -1.17 -8.15 -3.89
N ILE A 519 -0.84 -6.86 -4.01
CA ILE A 519 0.53 -6.36 -4.01
C ILE A 519 0.75 -5.67 -2.67
N ILE A 520 1.77 -6.13 -1.93
CA ILE A 520 2.21 -5.47 -0.71
C ILE A 520 3.46 -4.66 -1.06
N ASP A 521 3.38 -3.35 -0.84
CA ASP A 521 4.46 -2.39 -1.03
C ASP A 521 5.25 -2.24 0.28
N ASP A 522 6.47 -2.77 0.30
CA ASP A 522 7.44 -2.68 1.41
C ASP A 522 8.36 -1.46 1.28
N ASP A 523 8.17 -0.64 0.24
CA ASP A 523 8.86 0.63 0.03
C ASP A 523 7.95 1.82 -0.28
N PRO A 524 6.89 2.07 0.52
CA PRO A 524 5.95 3.15 0.26
C PRO A 524 6.62 4.53 0.27
N ALA A 525 6.15 5.44 -0.57
CA ALA A 525 6.70 6.80 -0.71
C ALA A 525 6.66 7.64 0.59
N THR A 526 5.85 7.26 1.57
CA THR A 526 5.74 7.94 2.87
C THR A 526 6.62 7.28 3.93
N GLY A 527 7.47 8.07 4.61
CA GLY A 527 8.13 7.65 5.85
C GLY A 527 9.59 7.20 5.74
N LYS A 528 10.22 7.25 4.57
CA LYS A 528 11.66 6.92 4.42
C LYS A 528 12.52 8.19 4.26
N THR A 529 13.32 8.53 5.29
CA THR A 529 14.37 9.56 5.22
C THR A 529 15.72 8.97 4.81
N ALA A 530 16.63 9.76 4.24
CA ALA A 530 18.00 9.29 3.96
C ALA A 530 18.73 8.85 5.26
N GLY A 531 19.53 7.78 5.22
CA GLY A 531 20.22 7.16 6.36
C GLY A 531 21.43 6.32 5.90
N MET A 532 22.05 5.53 6.77
CA MET A 532 23.02 4.53 6.32
C MET A 532 22.28 3.33 5.72
N THR A 533 22.84 2.69 4.69
CA THR A 533 22.45 1.32 4.36
C THR A 533 22.99 0.40 5.44
N GLU A 534 22.39 -0.77 5.61
CA GLU A 534 22.92 -1.82 6.48
C GLU A 534 24.27 -2.41 6.02
N LYS A 535 24.68 -2.09 4.79
CA LYS A 535 26.04 -2.31 4.25
C LYS A 535 27.04 -1.21 4.67
N GLY A 536 26.65 -0.26 5.52
CA GLY A 536 27.52 0.79 6.08
C GLY A 536 27.86 1.93 5.09
N ALA A 537 27.15 2.03 3.96
CA ALA A 537 27.34 3.09 2.98
C ALA A 537 26.39 4.27 3.24
N PHE A 538 26.88 5.49 2.99
CA PHE A 538 26.08 6.73 3.12
C PHE A 538 25.08 6.82 1.96
N ARG A 539 23.78 6.99 2.25
CA ARG A 539 22.75 7.17 1.21
C ARG A 539 23.04 8.40 0.35
N ARG A 540 22.98 8.23 -0.97
CA ARG A 540 22.70 9.32 -1.90
C ARG A 540 21.22 9.66 -1.76
N GLN A 541 20.83 10.95 -1.82
CA GLN A 541 19.41 11.31 -1.94
C GLN A 541 18.86 10.71 -3.24
N VAL A 542 18.16 9.58 -3.13
CA VAL A 542 17.27 9.09 -4.18
C VAL A 542 16.01 9.94 -4.19
N SER A 543 15.46 10.17 -5.37
CA SER A 543 14.20 10.89 -5.53
C SER A 543 13.07 10.13 -4.82
N GLU A 544 12.24 10.81 -4.02
CA GLU A 544 11.04 10.24 -3.40
C GLU A 544 10.12 9.55 -4.42
N SER A 545 10.20 9.94 -5.70
CA SER A 545 9.48 9.33 -6.81
C SER A 545 9.89 7.90 -7.16
N LEU A 546 10.93 7.34 -6.52
CA LEU A 546 11.41 5.97 -6.77
C LEU A 546 10.79 4.95 -5.82
N PHE A 547 10.39 5.38 -4.62
CA PHE A 547 9.72 4.53 -3.64
C PHE A 547 8.30 4.16 -4.10
N GLY A 548 7.94 2.87 -4.02
CA GLY A 548 6.66 2.31 -4.48
C GLY A 548 6.54 2.15 -6.00
N ALA A 549 7.59 2.52 -6.76
CA ALA A 549 7.52 2.53 -8.22
C ALA A 549 7.31 1.14 -8.84
N SER A 550 7.93 0.09 -8.27
CA SER A 550 7.72 -1.31 -8.70
C SER A 550 6.28 -1.75 -8.45
N ALA A 551 5.75 -1.54 -7.24
CA ALA A 551 4.39 -1.89 -6.87
C ALA A 551 3.36 -1.18 -7.76
N ASP A 552 3.50 0.14 -7.94
CA ASP A 552 2.64 0.94 -8.81
C ASP A 552 2.69 0.49 -10.28
N GLN A 553 3.87 0.11 -10.76
CA GLN A 553 4.06 -0.34 -12.13
C GLN A 553 3.44 -1.72 -12.37
N MET A 554 3.67 -2.67 -11.47
CA MET A 554 3.06 -3.99 -11.53
C MET A 554 1.53 -3.89 -11.43
N ALA A 555 1.01 -3.08 -10.49
CA ALA A 555 -0.43 -2.91 -10.31
C ALA A 555 -1.11 -2.44 -11.59
N ARG A 556 -0.57 -1.38 -12.19
CA ARG A 556 -1.10 -0.80 -13.44
C ARG A 556 -1.13 -1.82 -14.58
N TRP A 557 -0.05 -2.57 -14.78
CA TRP A 557 0.04 -3.55 -15.86
C TRP A 557 -0.85 -4.76 -15.64
N LEU A 558 -0.99 -5.23 -14.40
CA LEU A 558 -1.88 -6.34 -14.06
C LEU A 558 -3.36 -5.94 -14.22
N SER A 559 -3.73 -4.72 -13.82
CA SER A 559 -5.06 -4.18 -14.12
C SER A 559 -5.32 -4.08 -15.63
N ASP A 560 -4.33 -3.62 -16.42
CA ASP A 560 -4.42 -3.60 -17.89
C ASP A 560 -4.57 -5.00 -18.52
N MET A 561 -4.17 -6.05 -17.80
CA MET A 561 -4.28 -7.47 -18.20
C MET A 561 -5.57 -8.13 -17.66
N SER A 562 -6.51 -7.35 -17.11
CA SER A 562 -7.77 -7.85 -16.53
C SER A 562 -7.62 -8.68 -15.25
N TYR A 563 -6.59 -8.41 -14.44
CA TYR A 563 -6.55 -8.87 -13.04
C TYR A 563 -7.19 -7.83 -12.12
N LEU A 564 -7.87 -8.29 -11.06
CA LEU A 564 -8.31 -7.42 -9.98
C LEU A 564 -7.16 -7.25 -8.99
N VAL A 565 -6.62 -6.04 -8.90
CA VAL A 565 -5.42 -5.75 -8.11
C VAL A 565 -5.78 -4.88 -6.91
N THR A 566 -5.35 -5.30 -5.73
CA THR A 566 -5.30 -4.48 -4.51
C THR A 566 -3.84 -4.17 -4.20
N VAL A 567 -3.54 -2.93 -3.82
CA VAL A 567 -2.21 -2.52 -3.35
C VAL A 567 -2.33 -2.07 -1.90
N GLU A 568 -1.50 -2.64 -1.02
CA GLU A 568 -1.45 -2.30 0.41
C GLU A 568 -0.01 -1.94 0.81
N ASP A 569 0.13 -0.96 1.70
CA ASP A 569 1.40 -0.70 2.40
C ASP A 569 1.66 -1.83 3.40
N VAL A 570 2.92 -2.27 3.53
CA VAL A 570 3.35 -3.27 4.51
C VAL A 570 2.88 -2.96 5.95
N ASN A 571 2.73 -1.68 6.31
CA ASN A 571 2.30 -1.27 7.64
C ASN A 571 0.78 -1.43 7.87
N ASN A 572 -0.01 -1.56 6.80
CA ASN A 572 -1.47 -1.57 6.84
C ASN A 572 -2.08 -2.91 6.42
N THR A 573 -1.29 -3.84 5.88
CA THR A 573 -1.78 -5.12 5.39
C THR A 573 -2.19 -6.07 6.53
N ASP A 574 -3.27 -6.85 6.32
CA ASP A 574 -3.75 -7.87 7.26
C ASP A 574 -3.46 -9.29 6.73
N PRO A 575 -2.47 -10.01 7.29
CA PRO A 575 -2.14 -11.38 6.89
C PRO A 575 -3.30 -12.38 6.98
N ASN A 576 -4.33 -12.10 7.78
CA ASN A 576 -5.50 -12.99 7.89
C ASN A 576 -6.39 -12.94 6.64
N GLN A 577 -6.26 -11.91 5.81
CA GLN A 577 -7.05 -11.72 4.59
C GLN A 577 -6.31 -12.15 3.31
N TRP A 578 -5.00 -12.45 3.38
CA TRP A 578 -4.22 -12.80 2.19
C TRP A 578 -4.71 -14.06 1.47
N GLY A 579 -5.33 -15.01 2.19
CA GLY A 579 -5.94 -16.20 1.59
C GLY A 579 -7.18 -15.91 0.73
N GLU A 580 -7.66 -14.67 0.72
CA GLU A 580 -8.71 -14.22 -0.19
C GLU A 580 -8.16 -13.88 -1.58
N TYR A 581 -6.85 -13.85 -1.81
CA TYR A 581 -6.25 -13.55 -3.11
C TYR A 581 -5.70 -14.81 -3.78
N ASP A 582 -5.73 -14.82 -5.12
CA ASP A 582 -5.25 -15.96 -5.91
C ASP A 582 -3.72 -15.93 -6.05
N LEU A 583 -3.12 -14.74 -5.93
CA LEU A 583 -1.67 -14.49 -5.89
C LEU A 583 -1.34 -13.32 -4.94
N LEU A 584 -0.29 -13.50 -4.15
CA LEU A 584 0.37 -12.43 -3.40
C LEU A 584 1.66 -12.00 -4.10
N ILE A 585 1.91 -10.69 -4.19
CA ILE A 585 3.18 -10.10 -4.65
C ILE A 585 3.77 -9.27 -3.50
N SER A 586 4.93 -9.66 -3.00
CA SER A 586 5.73 -8.87 -2.06
C SER A 586 6.72 -8.03 -2.86
N SER A 587 6.45 -6.73 -3.02
CA SER A 587 7.32 -5.81 -3.78
C SER A 587 8.12 -4.96 -2.82
N SER A 588 9.44 -5.06 -2.91
CA SER A 588 10.35 -4.26 -2.09
C SER A 588 11.04 -3.16 -2.90
N GLY A 589 10.92 -3.17 -4.23
CA GLY A 589 11.34 -2.06 -5.08
C GLY A 589 12.74 -1.51 -4.76
N PHE A 590 12.78 -0.23 -4.37
CA PHE A 590 13.99 0.52 -4.01
C PHE A 590 14.32 0.47 -2.51
N ASN A 591 13.82 -0.52 -1.77
CA ASN A 591 14.19 -0.70 -0.37
C ASN A 591 15.69 -0.96 -0.24
N PHE A 592 16.36 -0.24 0.66
CA PHE A 592 17.81 -0.37 0.91
C PHE A 592 18.15 -1.43 1.95
N ASP A 593 17.11 -1.93 2.61
CA ASP A 593 17.15 -2.91 3.66
C ASP A 593 16.37 -4.14 3.13
N PRO A 594 16.84 -5.39 3.31
CA PRO A 594 16.00 -6.55 3.09
C PRO A 594 14.81 -6.45 4.03
N VAL A 595 13.66 -6.99 3.61
CA VAL A 595 12.37 -6.98 4.33
C VAL A 595 12.56 -7.00 5.85
N SER A 596 12.63 -5.85 6.52
CA SER A 596 13.28 -5.71 7.84
C SER A 596 12.33 -5.98 9.01
N ASP A 597 11.02 -5.89 8.76
CA ASP A 597 9.97 -6.25 9.69
C ASP A 597 9.90 -7.77 9.92
N ALA A 598 10.18 -8.19 11.16
CA ALA A 598 10.18 -9.60 11.56
C ALA A 598 8.77 -10.23 11.55
N THR A 599 7.74 -9.45 11.83
CA THR A 599 6.34 -9.90 11.82
C THR A 599 5.88 -10.14 10.38
N TYR A 600 6.22 -9.25 9.46
CA TYR A 600 5.91 -9.39 8.05
C TYR A 600 6.62 -10.60 7.42
N ARG A 601 7.93 -10.79 7.68
CA ARG A 601 8.66 -12.00 7.26
C ARG A 601 8.00 -13.29 7.76
N MET A 602 7.62 -13.33 9.05
CA MET A 602 6.95 -14.49 9.64
C MET A 602 5.55 -14.73 9.04
N ALA A 603 4.84 -13.68 8.66
CA ALA A 603 3.56 -13.78 7.96
C ALA A 603 3.73 -14.39 6.57
N LEU A 604 4.73 -13.94 5.78
CA LEU A 604 5.06 -14.54 4.48
C LEU A 604 5.46 -16.01 4.61
N GLU A 605 6.32 -16.36 5.58
CA GLU A 605 6.67 -17.76 5.87
C GLU A 605 5.42 -18.61 6.20
N THR A 606 4.49 -18.05 6.99
CA THR A 606 3.24 -18.73 7.35
C THR A 606 2.35 -18.92 6.13
N TYR A 607 2.24 -17.90 5.27
CA TYR A 607 1.42 -17.91 4.07
C TYR A 607 1.85 -19.00 3.08
N VAL A 608 3.15 -19.07 2.76
CA VAL A 608 3.69 -20.12 1.84
C VAL A 608 3.77 -21.50 2.49
N GLY A 609 3.61 -21.59 3.82
CA GLY A 609 3.45 -22.85 4.54
C GLY A 609 2.19 -23.63 4.12
N ASP A 610 1.16 -22.93 3.61
CA ASP A 610 0.09 -23.56 2.85
C ASP A 610 0.52 -23.69 1.39
N THR A 611 0.65 -24.93 0.95
CA THR A 611 1.15 -25.28 -0.38
C THR A 611 0.23 -24.86 -1.52
N THR A 612 -0.99 -24.45 -1.22
CA THR A 612 -1.95 -23.97 -2.24
C THR A 612 -1.77 -22.49 -2.57
N HIS A 613 -1.10 -21.73 -1.70
CA HIS A 613 -0.85 -20.31 -1.90
C HIS A 613 0.29 -20.05 -2.89
N LYS A 614 0.18 -18.93 -3.61
CA LYS A 614 1.13 -18.50 -4.64
C LYS A 614 1.77 -17.19 -4.25
N LEU A 615 3.08 -17.07 -4.43
CA LEU A 615 3.85 -15.89 -4.07
C LEU A 615 4.81 -15.47 -5.18
N LEU A 616 4.81 -14.18 -5.50
CA LEU A 616 5.91 -13.53 -6.20
C LEU A 616 6.64 -12.63 -5.20
N VAL A 617 7.96 -12.74 -5.14
CA VAL A 617 8.80 -11.82 -4.37
C VAL A 617 9.67 -11.03 -5.33
N GLU A 618 9.76 -9.72 -5.10
CA GLU A 618 10.52 -8.79 -5.93
C GLU A 618 11.30 -7.80 -5.06
N GLY A 619 12.56 -7.55 -5.45
CA GLY A 619 13.40 -6.50 -4.90
C GLY A 619 14.88 -6.83 -4.97
N GLY A 620 15.70 -5.82 -5.24
CA GLY A 620 17.14 -6.00 -5.45
C GLY A 620 18.01 -6.02 -4.19
N GLU A 621 17.42 -5.85 -2.99
CA GLU A 621 18.09 -6.08 -1.70
C GLU A 621 17.44 -7.21 -0.89
N VAL A 622 16.36 -7.80 -1.41
CA VAL A 622 15.61 -8.85 -0.69
C VAL A 622 16.45 -10.12 -0.56
N GLY A 623 17.50 -10.29 -1.38
CA GLY A 623 18.39 -11.43 -1.33
C GLY A 623 19.52 -11.30 -0.32
N TYR A 624 19.83 -10.08 0.16
CA TYR A 624 20.98 -9.80 1.00
C TYR A 624 21.02 -10.64 2.29
N ASP A 625 22.15 -11.29 2.60
CA ASP A 625 22.31 -12.15 3.79
C ASP A 625 22.40 -11.33 5.10
N ALA A 626 21.27 -10.76 5.52
CA ALA A 626 21.13 -10.00 6.76
C ALA A 626 21.04 -10.93 7.99
N THR A 627 22.07 -11.75 8.22
CA THR A 627 22.19 -12.62 9.40
C THR A 627 22.04 -11.88 10.74
N SER A 628 22.23 -10.55 10.75
CA SER A 628 21.97 -9.68 11.90
C SER A 628 20.49 -9.51 12.26
N PHE A 629 19.56 -9.76 11.32
CA PHE A 629 18.13 -9.65 11.56
C PHE A 629 17.54 -10.98 12.06
N PRO A 630 16.91 -10.99 13.26
CA PRO A 630 16.29 -12.19 13.80
C PRO A 630 15.26 -12.79 12.83
N GLY A 631 15.38 -14.08 12.54
CA GLY A 631 14.46 -14.80 11.65
C GLY A 631 14.69 -14.58 10.15
N TYR A 632 15.68 -13.78 9.76
CA TYR A 632 15.97 -13.60 8.33
C TYR A 632 16.47 -14.89 7.63
N PRO A 633 17.39 -15.68 8.21
CA PRO A 633 17.84 -16.93 7.56
C PRO A 633 16.72 -17.96 7.36
N THR A 634 15.68 -17.96 8.20
CA THR A 634 14.52 -18.85 7.99
C THR A 634 13.64 -18.33 6.87
N PHE A 635 13.44 -17.02 6.78
CA PHE A 635 12.72 -16.37 5.69
C PHE A 635 13.41 -16.61 4.35
N ALA A 636 14.72 -16.37 4.26
CA ALA A 636 15.50 -16.62 3.04
C ALA A 636 15.40 -18.08 2.60
N ALA A 637 15.47 -19.03 3.54
CA ALA A 637 15.37 -20.45 3.22
C ALA A 637 13.95 -20.92 2.83
N ASN A 638 12.91 -20.41 3.50
CA ASN A 638 11.53 -20.87 3.35
C ASN A 638 10.72 -20.12 2.29
N VAL A 639 11.08 -18.87 2.02
CA VAL A 639 10.35 -17.99 1.11
C VAL A 639 11.16 -17.75 -0.16
N LEU A 640 12.42 -17.30 -0.04
CA LEU A 640 13.26 -17.01 -1.21
C LEU A 640 13.89 -18.27 -1.81
N HIS A 641 13.98 -19.34 -1.02
CA HIS A 641 14.75 -20.55 -1.32
C HIS A 641 16.20 -20.24 -1.71
N SER A 642 16.85 -19.43 -0.89
CA SER A 642 18.28 -19.07 -0.99
C SER A 642 19.05 -19.38 0.30
N ASP A 643 20.35 -19.67 0.20
CA ASP A 643 21.28 -19.86 1.34
C ASP A 643 22.32 -18.76 1.51
N ASP A 644 22.72 -18.07 0.44
CA ASP A 644 23.80 -17.11 0.48
C ASP A 644 23.58 -15.97 -0.52
N TRP A 645 24.07 -14.81 -0.15
CA TRP A 645 24.15 -13.64 -1.00
C TRP A 645 25.58 -13.48 -1.49
N ASP A 646 25.77 -13.44 -2.81
CA ASP A 646 27.10 -13.46 -3.43
C ASP A 646 27.56 -12.08 -3.90
N ALA A 647 26.64 -11.26 -4.42
CA ALA A 647 26.98 -9.97 -4.99
C ALA A 647 25.81 -9.01 -5.20
N ASP A 648 26.18 -7.74 -5.35
CA ASP A 648 25.36 -6.61 -5.77
C ASP A 648 25.68 -6.24 -7.22
N ASN A 649 24.71 -5.72 -7.98
CA ASN A 649 24.89 -5.17 -9.33
C ASN A 649 25.65 -6.13 -10.26
N ALA A 650 25.19 -7.39 -10.23
CA ALA A 650 25.86 -8.54 -10.83
C ALA A 650 25.81 -8.59 -12.37
N GLY A 651 25.16 -7.64 -13.01
CA GLY A 651 25.16 -7.43 -14.46
C GLY A 651 23.92 -8.04 -15.14
N PRO A 652 23.70 -7.79 -16.44
CA PRO A 652 22.52 -8.24 -17.16
C PRO A 652 22.16 -9.71 -16.93
N LEU A 653 20.86 -9.97 -16.74
CA LEU A 653 20.32 -11.30 -16.55
C LEU A 653 20.42 -12.12 -17.84
N ASN A 654 21.04 -13.29 -17.79
CA ASN A 654 21.15 -14.21 -18.92
C ASN A 654 20.28 -15.44 -18.69
N LEU A 655 19.59 -15.87 -19.74
CA LEU A 655 18.78 -17.08 -19.71
C LEU A 655 19.69 -18.31 -19.52
N VAL A 656 19.41 -19.10 -18.48
CA VAL A 656 20.15 -20.32 -18.17
C VAL A 656 19.93 -21.37 -19.27
N SER A 657 21.03 -22.02 -19.69
CA SER A 657 20.99 -23.07 -20.70
C SER A 657 20.10 -24.24 -20.27
N GLY A 658 18.94 -24.39 -20.91
CA GLY A 658 17.95 -25.43 -20.62
C GLY A 658 16.54 -24.88 -20.43
N TYR A 659 16.41 -23.59 -20.14
CA TYR A 659 15.12 -22.94 -19.83
C TYR A 659 14.49 -22.18 -21.01
N ALA A 660 15.07 -22.26 -22.21
CA ALA A 660 14.55 -21.54 -23.38
C ALA A 660 13.10 -21.86 -23.77
N ASN A 661 12.59 -23.02 -23.36
CA ASN A 661 11.20 -23.44 -23.59
C ASN A 661 10.37 -23.44 -22.30
N HIS A 662 10.88 -22.88 -21.20
CA HIS A 662 10.18 -22.85 -19.93
C HIS A 662 8.93 -21.94 -20.03
N PRO A 663 7.81 -22.24 -19.37
CA PRO A 663 6.61 -21.39 -19.42
C PRO A 663 6.87 -19.94 -19.04
N LEU A 664 7.64 -19.70 -17.96
CA LEU A 664 8.08 -18.34 -17.57
C LEU A 664 8.79 -17.57 -18.70
N VAL A 665 9.42 -18.26 -19.66
CA VAL A 665 10.17 -17.68 -20.78
C VAL A 665 9.34 -17.56 -22.06
N THR A 666 8.25 -18.32 -22.18
CA THR A 666 7.57 -18.52 -23.48
C THR A 666 6.06 -18.26 -23.46
N THR A 667 5.43 -18.17 -22.30
CA THR A 667 3.97 -18.17 -22.19
C THR A 667 3.46 -17.08 -21.23
N PRO A 668 2.63 -16.13 -21.70
CA PRO A 668 2.16 -15.99 -23.09
C PRO A 668 3.19 -15.40 -24.05
N ASN A 669 4.26 -14.78 -23.55
CA ASN A 669 5.20 -13.99 -24.33
C ASN A 669 6.58 -14.65 -24.41
N GLN A 670 7.29 -14.45 -25.52
CA GLN A 670 8.66 -14.93 -25.68
C GLN A 670 9.65 -13.91 -25.11
N LEU A 671 10.26 -14.22 -23.97
CA LEU A 671 11.28 -13.38 -23.33
C LEU A 671 12.62 -13.42 -24.06
N PRO A 672 13.41 -12.34 -24.00
CA PRO A 672 14.74 -12.29 -24.58
C PRO A 672 15.74 -13.16 -23.81
N SER A 673 16.80 -13.62 -24.48
CA SER A 673 17.85 -14.42 -23.85
C SER A 673 18.75 -13.63 -22.88
N GLN A 674 18.68 -12.30 -22.92
CA GLN A 674 19.38 -11.41 -22.02
C GLN A 674 18.48 -10.21 -21.68
N MET A 675 18.39 -9.84 -20.40
CA MET A 675 17.63 -8.70 -19.89
C MET A 675 18.57 -7.74 -19.15
N PRO A 676 18.88 -6.57 -19.73
CA PRO A 676 19.71 -5.56 -19.06
C PRO A 676 18.96 -4.89 -17.91
N ILE A 677 19.69 -4.60 -16.82
CA ILE A 677 19.21 -3.81 -15.67
C ILE A 677 19.86 -2.42 -15.73
N ILE A 678 19.07 -1.38 -15.44
CA ILE A 678 19.53 0.00 -15.32
C ILE A 678 19.89 0.25 -13.86
N TYR A 679 21.19 0.23 -13.56
CA TYR A 679 21.68 0.54 -12.21
C TYR A 679 21.57 2.02 -11.91
N THR A 680 20.55 2.43 -11.16
CA THR A 680 20.43 3.80 -10.68
C THR A 680 21.12 4.00 -9.32
N ASP A 681 21.18 2.97 -8.49
CA ASP A 681 21.92 2.92 -7.21
C ASP A 681 22.36 1.47 -6.85
N TRP A 682 22.68 1.19 -5.58
CA TRP A 682 23.10 -0.14 -5.10
C TRP A 682 21.95 -1.17 -4.89
N PRO A 683 20.68 -0.83 -4.62
CA PRO A 683 19.66 -1.84 -4.34
C PRO A 683 19.03 -2.48 -5.60
N SER A 684 19.75 -2.46 -6.72
CA SER A 684 19.18 -2.73 -8.04
C SER A 684 19.09 -4.21 -8.38
N GLU A 685 20.04 -5.02 -7.91
CA GLU A 685 20.16 -6.44 -8.22
C GLU A 685 21.06 -7.16 -7.22
N ASP A 686 20.58 -8.31 -6.75
CA ASP A 686 21.34 -9.28 -5.99
C ASP A 686 21.63 -10.54 -6.83
N ALA A 687 22.84 -11.09 -6.67
CA ALA A 687 23.13 -12.47 -7.05
C ALA A 687 23.03 -13.35 -5.80
N VAL A 688 22.10 -14.31 -5.82
CA VAL A 688 21.85 -15.19 -4.68
C VAL A 688 22.05 -16.67 -5.03
N THR A 689 22.67 -17.42 -4.14
CA THR A 689 22.77 -18.88 -4.29
C THR A 689 21.41 -19.51 -3.94
N ALA A 690 20.88 -20.32 -4.86
CA ALA A 690 19.61 -21.02 -4.69
C ALA A 690 19.77 -22.37 -3.97
N ILE A 691 18.85 -22.70 -3.05
CA ILE A 691 18.85 -23.98 -2.31
C ILE A 691 17.81 -24.99 -2.79
N GLY A 692 17.93 -26.21 -2.27
CA GLY A 692 17.27 -27.42 -2.74
C GLY A 692 15.78 -27.26 -3.06
N GLY A 693 15.44 -27.46 -4.34
CA GLY A 693 14.09 -27.40 -4.89
C GLY A 693 13.85 -26.18 -5.76
N ALA A 694 14.64 -25.10 -5.59
CA ALA A 694 14.59 -23.94 -6.45
C ALA A 694 15.42 -24.15 -7.74
N TYR A 695 14.92 -23.58 -8.83
CA TYR A 695 15.53 -23.64 -10.15
C TYR A 695 15.83 -22.23 -10.66
N VAL A 696 17.06 -22.00 -11.10
CA VAL A 696 17.49 -20.71 -11.67
C VAL A 696 17.12 -20.65 -13.15
N VAL A 697 16.26 -19.69 -13.51
CA VAL A 697 15.80 -19.48 -14.90
C VAL A 697 16.65 -18.41 -15.58
N TYR A 698 16.97 -17.33 -14.88
CA TYR A 698 17.91 -16.31 -15.31
C TYR A 698 19.01 -16.10 -14.27
N GLU A 699 20.26 -16.04 -14.74
CA GLU A 699 21.47 -15.84 -13.93
C GLU A 699 22.13 -14.50 -14.24
N PRO A 700 22.65 -13.75 -13.26
CA PRO A 700 23.39 -12.52 -13.52
C PRO A 700 24.67 -12.78 -14.29
N GLN A 701 25.06 -11.85 -15.18
CA GLN A 701 26.21 -12.07 -16.08
C GLN A 701 27.53 -12.32 -15.35
N SER A 702 27.76 -11.64 -14.22
CA SER A 702 29.02 -11.70 -13.49
C SER A 702 29.09 -12.89 -12.52
N TYR A 703 27.94 -13.50 -12.22
CA TYR A 703 27.79 -14.61 -11.28
C TYR A 703 26.94 -15.76 -11.88
N PRO A 704 27.46 -16.46 -12.91
CA PRO A 704 26.74 -17.58 -13.52
C PRO A 704 26.50 -18.72 -12.52
N GLY A 705 25.29 -19.24 -12.46
CA GLY A 705 24.84 -20.22 -11.48
C GLY A 705 23.98 -19.64 -10.35
N ASP A 706 24.14 -18.36 -10.04
CA ASP A 706 23.37 -17.67 -9.01
C ASP A 706 22.06 -17.14 -9.61
N ALA A 707 21.05 -16.96 -8.77
CA ALA A 707 19.73 -16.56 -9.21
C ALA A 707 19.59 -15.05 -9.34
N GLY A 708 19.20 -14.59 -10.53
CA GLY A 708 18.50 -13.31 -10.69
C GLY A 708 16.98 -13.52 -10.82
N ILE A 709 16.58 -14.64 -11.43
CA ILE A 709 15.20 -15.16 -11.36
C ILE A 709 15.25 -16.63 -10.98
N SER A 710 14.65 -16.97 -9.85
CA SER A 710 14.42 -18.36 -9.43
C SER A 710 12.93 -18.69 -9.34
N ILE A 711 12.66 -19.98 -9.49
CA ILE A 711 11.33 -20.56 -9.28
C ILE A 711 11.43 -21.69 -8.27
N TYR A 712 10.44 -21.82 -7.41
CA TYR A 712 10.29 -22.95 -6.50
C TYR A 712 8.90 -23.53 -6.62
N ASP A 713 8.86 -24.85 -6.65
CA ASP A 713 7.63 -25.59 -6.58
C ASP A 713 7.77 -26.79 -5.65
N ASN A 714 6.85 -26.90 -4.70
CA ASN A 714 6.90 -27.93 -3.67
C ASN A 714 6.56 -29.32 -4.21
N ASN A 715 5.85 -29.41 -5.34
CA ASN A 715 5.37 -30.65 -5.93
C ASN A 715 6.14 -31.05 -7.22
N GLN A 716 7.01 -30.15 -7.70
CA GLN A 716 7.83 -30.23 -8.91
C GLN A 716 7.02 -30.31 -10.22
N ASP A 717 5.84 -29.68 -10.28
CA ASP A 717 5.07 -29.53 -11.51
C ASP A 717 5.75 -28.50 -12.42
N PRO A 718 6.20 -28.87 -13.63
CA PRO A 718 6.83 -27.93 -14.54
C PRO A 718 5.87 -26.86 -15.10
N ARG A 719 4.55 -26.97 -14.87
CA ARG A 719 3.52 -26.07 -15.40
C ARG A 719 3.18 -24.89 -14.50
N SER A 720 3.54 -24.95 -13.23
CA SER A 720 3.29 -23.87 -12.27
C SER A 720 4.31 -23.88 -11.16
N ALA A 721 4.65 -22.71 -10.62
CA ALA A 721 5.43 -22.60 -9.40
C ALA A 721 4.53 -22.32 -8.20
N GLN A 722 5.04 -22.60 -7.00
CA GLN A 722 4.50 -22.02 -5.77
C GLN A 722 5.07 -20.61 -5.58
N ILE A 723 6.36 -20.42 -5.85
CA ILE A 723 7.08 -19.17 -5.62
C ILE A 723 7.91 -18.79 -6.86
N VAL A 724 7.84 -17.52 -7.26
CA VAL A 724 8.77 -16.90 -8.20
C VAL A 724 9.50 -15.77 -7.47
N PHE A 725 10.83 -15.74 -7.54
CA PHE A 725 11.63 -14.70 -6.91
C PHE A 725 12.43 -13.93 -7.97
N PHE A 726 12.25 -12.61 -7.98
CA PHE A 726 13.04 -11.64 -8.72
C PHE A 726 14.03 -10.95 -7.77
N ALA A 727 15.31 -11.34 -7.84
CA ALA A 727 16.39 -10.78 -7.03
C ALA A 727 16.89 -9.44 -7.60
N PHE A 728 15.98 -8.60 -8.09
CA PHE A 728 16.28 -7.30 -8.68
C PHE A 728 15.08 -6.39 -8.55
N ASN A 729 15.33 -5.09 -8.67
CA ASN A 729 14.29 -4.08 -8.73
C ASN A 729 13.61 -4.10 -10.10
N PHE A 730 12.35 -4.47 -10.13
CA PHE A 730 11.56 -4.65 -11.34
C PHE A 730 11.43 -3.36 -12.17
N ALA A 731 11.34 -2.19 -11.51
CA ALA A 731 11.29 -0.90 -12.19
C ALA A 731 12.60 -0.55 -12.93
N GLU A 732 13.70 -1.24 -12.62
CA GLU A 732 15.01 -1.02 -13.23
C GLU A 732 15.32 -1.96 -14.41
N LEU A 733 14.41 -2.86 -14.79
CA LEU A 733 14.54 -3.60 -16.04
C LEU A 733 14.52 -2.64 -17.25
N ALA A 734 15.58 -2.63 -18.04
CA ALA A 734 15.81 -1.61 -19.05
C ALA A 734 14.79 -1.62 -20.20
N ASP A 735 14.25 -2.80 -20.53
CA ASP A 735 13.22 -2.96 -21.56
C ASP A 735 11.86 -3.15 -20.91
N SER A 736 11.08 -2.06 -20.89
CA SER A 736 9.74 -2.05 -20.31
C SER A 736 8.77 -3.05 -20.96
N ASN A 737 8.96 -3.44 -22.22
CA ASN A 737 8.11 -4.48 -22.83
C ASN A 737 8.52 -5.86 -22.29
N ALA A 738 9.82 -6.14 -22.22
CA ALA A 738 10.30 -7.40 -21.65
C ALA A 738 9.93 -7.53 -20.17
N ALA A 739 9.95 -6.43 -19.41
CA ALA A 739 9.50 -6.41 -18.01
C ALA A 739 8.00 -6.72 -17.88
N ARG A 740 7.16 -6.07 -18.71
CA ARG A 740 5.72 -6.36 -18.76
C ARG A 740 5.45 -7.81 -19.14
N ASP A 741 6.14 -8.31 -20.16
CA ASP A 741 6.01 -9.69 -20.63
C ASP A 741 6.47 -10.69 -19.57
N LEU A 742 7.53 -10.38 -18.82
CA LEU A 742 8.03 -11.19 -17.71
C LEU A 742 7.00 -11.26 -16.58
N LEU A 743 6.41 -10.13 -16.21
CA LEU A 743 5.37 -10.09 -15.18
C LEU A 743 4.14 -10.90 -15.61
N GLU A 744 3.68 -10.73 -16.85
CA GLU A 744 2.54 -11.50 -17.39
C GLU A 744 2.84 -13.00 -17.40
N ASN A 745 4.03 -13.40 -17.87
CA ASN A 745 4.46 -14.78 -17.88
C ASN A 745 4.54 -15.36 -16.45
N ALA A 746 5.10 -14.61 -15.50
CA ALA A 746 5.27 -15.05 -14.11
C ALA A 746 3.93 -15.23 -13.40
N VAL A 747 3.02 -14.25 -13.51
CA VAL A 747 1.68 -14.32 -12.93
C VAL A 747 0.88 -15.47 -13.56
N LYS A 748 0.93 -15.62 -14.89
CA LYS A 748 0.26 -16.73 -15.56
C LYS A 748 0.84 -18.09 -15.13
N TYR A 749 2.15 -18.18 -14.96
CA TYR A 749 2.80 -19.40 -14.50
C TYR A 749 2.40 -19.75 -13.06
N LEU A 750 2.36 -18.78 -12.15
CA LEU A 750 1.92 -18.96 -10.76
C LEU A 750 0.45 -19.36 -10.66
N LEU A 751 -0.42 -18.74 -11.46
CA LEU A 751 -1.87 -18.99 -11.47
C LEU A 751 -2.29 -20.18 -12.34
N THR A 752 -1.35 -20.84 -13.03
CA THR A 752 -1.66 -22.07 -13.75
C THR A 752 -2.00 -23.15 -12.73
N PRO A 753 -3.17 -23.82 -12.83
CA PRO A 753 -3.54 -24.86 -11.88
C PRO A 753 -2.50 -25.99 -11.85
N GLU A 754 -2.00 -26.31 -10.66
CA GLU A 754 -1.16 -27.50 -10.46
C GLU A 754 -1.95 -28.76 -10.80
N GLY A 755 -1.36 -29.66 -11.58
CA GLY A 755 -1.92 -31.00 -11.73
C GLY A 755 -1.31 -31.99 -10.74
N THR A 756 -1.89 -33.19 -10.67
CA THR A 756 -1.35 -34.25 -9.80
C THR A 756 0.06 -34.66 -10.25
N PRO A 757 1.04 -34.80 -9.34
CA PRO A 757 2.43 -35.12 -9.70
C PRO A 757 2.54 -36.39 -10.56
N GLY A 758 2.98 -36.23 -11.81
CA GLY A 758 3.25 -37.33 -12.74
C GLY A 758 2.03 -38.03 -13.36
N GLY A 759 0.83 -37.42 -13.31
CA GLY A 759 -0.36 -37.90 -14.01
C GLY A 759 -0.65 -37.10 -15.28
N ASN A 760 -1.01 -37.77 -16.38
CA ASN A 760 -1.64 -37.15 -17.55
C ASN A 760 -3.06 -36.71 -17.13
N THR A 761 -3.42 -35.44 -17.29
CA THR A 761 -4.75 -34.94 -16.93
C THR A 761 -5.68 -35.05 -18.13
N ALA A 762 -6.95 -35.35 -17.92
CA ALA A 762 -7.88 -35.40 -19.05
C ALA A 762 -8.16 -33.97 -19.56
N PRO A 763 -8.36 -33.76 -20.86
CA PRO A 763 -8.69 -32.44 -21.40
C PRO A 763 -9.97 -31.86 -20.77
N SER A 764 -10.11 -30.54 -20.71
CA SER A 764 -11.32 -29.88 -20.20
C SER A 764 -12.58 -30.30 -21.01
N PRO A 765 -13.77 -30.38 -20.39
CA PRO A 765 -14.99 -30.63 -21.15
C PRO A 765 -15.28 -29.53 -22.19
N VAL A 766 -15.88 -29.92 -23.31
CA VAL A 766 -16.40 -28.97 -24.32
C VAL A 766 -17.88 -28.67 -24.07
N HIS A 767 -18.31 -27.46 -24.42
CA HIS A 767 -19.73 -27.08 -24.42
C HIS A 767 -20.28 -27.04 -25.83
N LEU A 768 -21.48 -27.61 -26.01
CA LEU A 768 -22.16 -27.70 -27.29
C LEU A 768 -22.78 -26.33 -27.63
N LEU A 769 -22.60 -25.85 -28.87
CA LEU A 769 -23.07 -24.52 -29.30
C LEU A 769 -24.16 -24.64 -30.38
N LEU A 770 -23.86 -25.33 -31.48
CA LEU A 770 -24.78 -25.50 -32.61
C LEU A 770 -24.74 -26.95 -33.12
N PRO A 771 -25.88 -27.53 -33.52
CA PRO A 771 -27.26 -27.05 -33.34
C PRO A 771 -27.62 -26.90 -31.85
N ALA A 772 -28.34 -25.85 -31.48
CA ALA A 772 -28.75 -25.60 -30.09
C ALA A 772 -29.75 -26.67 -29.60
N ASP A 773 -29.85 -26.86 -28.29
CA ASP A 773 -30.76 -27.87 -27.73
C ASP A 773 -32.24 -27.55 -28.06
N GLY A 774 -32.90 -28.49 -28.72
CA GLY A 774 -34.27 -28.38 -29.20
C GLY A 774 -34.42 -27.86 -30.65
N ASP A 775 -33.33 -27.58 -31.36
CA ASP A 775 -33.39 -26.99 -32.71
C ASP A 775 -34.16 -27.86 -33.71
N THR A 776 -34.87 -27.20 -34.65
CA THR A 776 -35.52 -27.87 -35.78
C THR A 776 -34.80 -27.51 -37.09
N LEU A 777 -34.10 -28.47 -37.68
CA LEU A 777 -33.17 -28.24 -38.78
C LEU A 777 -33.75 -28.65 -40.14
N SER A 778 -34.16 -27.69 -40.96
CA SER A 778 -34.81 -27.94 -42.26
C SER A 778 -33.87 -28.00 -43.47
N THR A 779 -32.56 -27.82 -43.29
CA THR A 779 -31.56 -27.72 -44.36
C THR A 779 -30.35 -28.61 -44.08
N PHE A 780 -29.80 -29.21 -45.13
CA PHE A 780 -28.55 -30.00 -45.10
C PHE A 780 -27.49 -29.32 -45.98
N PRO A 781 -26.19 -29.37 -45.63
CA PRO A 781 -25.60 -30.07 -44.48
C PRO A 781 -25.86 -29.34 -43.14
N ILE A 782 -25.71 -30.06 -42.03
CA ILE A 782 -25.80 -29.54 -40.66
C ILE A 782 -24.39 -29.21 -40.15
N GLU A 783 -24.18 -28.00 -39.66
CA GLU A 783 -22.94 -27.62 -38.98
C GLU A 783 -23.06 -27.90 -37.48
N PHE A 784 -22.10 -28.66 -36.96
CA PHE A 784 -21.89 -28.88 -35.54
C PHE A 784 -20.75 -28.01 -35.05
N ARG A 785 -20.95 -27.32 -33.92
CA ARG A 785 -19.96 -26.44 -33.30
C ARG A 785 -19.97 -26.57 -31.80
N TRP A 786 -18.80 -26.60 -31.19
CA TRP A 786 -18.59 -26.64 -29.74
C TRP A 786 -17.46 -25.66 -29.34
N THR A 787 -17.26 -25.45 -28.05
CA THR A 787 -16.13 -24.67 -27.53
C THR A 787 -14.81 -25.44 -27.68
N ALA A 788 -13.69 -24.74 -27.79
CA ALA A 788 -12.38 -25.38 -27.73
C ALA A 788 -12.16 -26.00 -26.34
N SER A 789 -11.61 -27.21 -26.32
CA SER A 789 -11.06 -27.82 -25.10
C SER A 789 -9.61 -27.37 -24.91
N GLN A 790 -9.18 -27.32 -23.66
CA GLN A 790 -7.79 -27.12 -23.28
C GLN A 790 -7.25 -28.40 -22.66
N ASP A 791 -6.01 -28.73 -23.01
CA ASP A 791 -5.27 -29.80 -22.39
C ASP A 791 -4.31 -29.20 -21.37
N PRO A 792 -4.36 -29.60 -20.09
CA PRO A 792 -3.45 -29.06 -19.08
C PRO A 792 -1.98 -29.33 -19.36
N GLU A 793 -1.64 -30.35 -20.17
CA GLU A 793 -0.27 -30.71 -20.55
C GLU A 793 0.13 -30.19 -21.95
N GLY A 794 -0.80 -29.55 -22.67
CA GLY A 794 -0.55 -28.99 -24.01
C GLY A 794 -0.51 -30.04 -25.12
N ASP A 795 -1.03 -31.24 -24.88
CA ASP A 795 -1.09 -32.31 -25.87
C ASP A 795 -2.02 -31.96 -27.05
N THR A 796 -1.77 -32.59 -28.19
CA THR A 796 -2.59 -32.37 -29.39
C THR A 796 -3.98 -32.98 -29.20
N LEU A 797 -5.01 -32.13 -29.15
CA LEU A 797 -6.39 -32.56 -28.94
C LEU A 797 -7.08 -33.00 -30.23
N LEU A 798 -7.85 -34.08 -30.12
CA LEU A 798 -8.76 -34.58 -31.15
C LEU A 798 -10.17 -34.72 -30.60
N TYR A 799 -11.16 -34.29 -31.38
CA TYR A 799 -12.56 -34.38 -31.02
C TYR A 799 -13.25 -35.57 -31.71
N HIS A 800 -14.26 -36.08 -31.03
CA HIS A 800 -15.15 -37.17 -31.44
C HIS A 800 -16.60 -36.72 -31.32
N LEU A 801 -17.29 -36.58 -32.44
CA LEU A 801 -18.70 -36.18 -32.50
C LEU A 801 -19.59 -37.41 -32.67
N GLU A 802 -20.57 -37.58 -31.79
CA GLU A 802 -21.62 -38.60 -31.92
C GLU A 802 -22.98 -37.98 -32.17
N ILE A 803 -23.71 -38.49 -33.17
CA ILE A 803 -25.09 -38.11 -33.51
C ILE A 803 -25.93 -39.39 -33.51
N PHE A 804 -26.92 -39.49 -32.64
CA PHE A 804 -27.63 -40.75 -32.40
C PHE A 804 -29.09 -40.59 -32.01
N ASN A 805 -29.86 -41.64 -32.23
CA ASN A 805 -31.19 -41.86 -31.67
C ASN A 805 -31.31 -43.32 -31.21
N ASP A 806 -32.49 -43.76 -30.80
CA ASP A 806 -32.69 -45.12 -30.26
C ASP A 806 -32.47 -46.25 -31.31
N SER A 807 -32.35 -45.93 -32.60
CA SER A 807 -32.27 -46.89 -33.71
C SER A 807 -31.01 -46.76 -34.57
N MET A 808 -30.22 -45.70 -34.42
CA MET A 808 -29.05 -45.37 -35.22
C MET A 808 -28.08 -44.50 -34.44
N GLY A 809 -26.78 -44.69 -34.65
CA GLY A 809 -25.73 -43.78 -34.21
C GLY A 809 -24.71 -43.57 -35.34
N VAL A 810 -24.20 -42.34 -35.43
CA VAL A 810 -23.15 -41.92 -36.35
C VAL A 810 -22.07 -41.25 -35.52
N ALA A 811 -20.83 -41.68 -35.69
CA ALA A 811 -19.68 -41.12 -34.99
C ALA A 811 -18.66 -40.60 -36.01
N VAL A 812 -18.01 -39.49 -35.65
CA VAL A 812 -16.95 -38.85 -36.44
C VAL A 812 -15.77 -38.60 -35.51
N ASP A 813 -14.71 -39.38 -35.68
CA ASP A 813 -13.48 -39.28 -34.90
C ASP A 813 -12.44 -38.34 -35.54
N SER A 814 -11.41 -38.00 -34.75
CA SER A 814 -10.18 -37.33 -35.21
C SER A 814 -10.42 -35.96 -35.84
N ILE A 815 -11.40 -35.22 -35.34
CA ILE A 815 -11.67 -33.85 -35.77
C ILE A 815 -10.65 -32.95 -35.07
N GLY A 816 -9.85 -32.20 -35.84
CA GLY A 816 -8.82 -31.29 -35.32
C GLY A 816 -9.27 -29.85 -35.17
N ASP A 817 -10.58 -29.59 -35.30
CA ASP A 817 -11.20 -28.27 -35.21
C ASP A 817 -12.46 -28.37 -34.34
N THR A 818 -12.98 -27.23 -33.91
CA THR A 818 -14.19 -27.09 -33.07
C THR A 818 -15.49 -27.07 -33.87
N THR A 819 -15.40 -27.31 -35.18
CA THR A 819 -16.52 -27.32 -36.11
C THR A 819 -16.49 -28.56 -36.99
N TYR A 820 -17.66 -29.09 -37.33
CA TYR A 820 -17.80 -30.19 -38.29
C TYR A 820 -19.10 -30.10 -39.09
N VAL A 821 -18.99 -30.18 -40.41
CA VAL A 821 -20.13 -30.12 -41.34
C VAL A 821 -20.58 -31.53 -41.72
N PHE A 822 -21.74 -31.93 -41.24
CA PHE A 822 -22.36 -33.24 -41.47
C PHE A 822 -23.40 -33.19 -42.59
N ASP A 823 -23.21 -33.98 -43.65
CA ASP A 823 -24.11 -34.03 -44.82
C ASP A 823 -25.57 -34.38 -44.47
N GLY A 824 -25.82 -35.10 -43.37
CA GLY A 824 -27.16 -35.34 -42.83
C GLY A 824 -28.11 -36.18 -43.70
N THR A 825 -27.67 -36.62 -44.90
CA THR A 825 -28.46 -37.43 -45.86
C THR A 825 -28.85 -38.81 -45.35
N ILE A 826 -28.26 -39.27 -44.25
CA ILE A 826 -28.57 -40.54 -43.59
C ILE A 826 -29.56 -40.40 -42.43
N LEU A 827 -29.93 -39.17 -42.03
CA LEU A 827 -30.90 -38.92 -40.97
C LEU A 827 -32.33 -39.14 -41.48
N THR A 828 -33.14 -39.81 -40.68
CA THR A 828 -34.57 -39.99 -40.92
C THR A 828 -35.28 -38.68 -40.63
N LEU A 829 -36.21 -38.26 -41.50
CA LEU A 829 -37.06 -37.09 -41.26
C LEU A 829 -38.04 -37.33 -40.10
N ASN A 830 -38.55 -36.27 -39.50
CA ASN A 830 -39.46 -36.28 -38.35
C ASN A 830 -38.92 -37.05 -37.13
N THR A 831 -37.61 -36.99 -36.92
CA THR A 831 -36.94 -37.78 -35.89
C THR A 831 -36.08 -36.88 -35.04
N ALA A 832 -36.19 -37.02 -33.72
CA ALA A 832 -35.28 -36.39 -32.77
C ALA A 832 -33.96 -37.16 -32.73
N TYR A 833 -32.87 -36.43 -32.86
CA TYR A 833 -31.49 -36.90 -32.72
C TYR A 833 -30.84 -36.19 -31.56
N ARG A 834 -30.05 -36.94 -30.80
CA ARG A 834 -29.16 -36.44 -29.76
C ARG A 834 -27.76 -36.36 -30.32
N TRP A 835 -26.97 -35.42 -29.83
CA TRP A 835 -25.55 -35.34 -30.15
C TRP A 835 -24.71 -34.91 -28.96
N THR A 836 -23.47 -35.40 -28.94
CA THR A 836 -22.45 -35.13 -27.92
C THR A 836 -21.09 -35.10 -28.58
N VAL A 837 -20.13 -34.44 -27.92
CA VAL A 837 -18.74 -34.41 -28.35
C VAL A 837 -17.87 -34.87 -27.20
N SER A 838 -16.90 -35.74 -27.47
CA SER A 838 -15.80 -35.99 -26.54
C SER A 838 -14.48 -35.50 -27.13
N VAL A 839 -13.54 -35.20 -26.26
CA VAL A 839 -12.19 -34.74 -26.60
C VAL A 839 -11.16 -35.68 -25.97
N THR A 840 -10.06 -35.92 -26.68
CA THR A 840 -8.95 -36.76 -26.21
C THR A 840 -7.60 -36.15 -26.57
N ASP A 841 -6.65 -36.34 -25.67
CA ASP A 841 -5.21 -36.10 -25.81
C ASP A 841 -4.45 -37.33 -26.39
N GLY A 842 -5.16 -38.43 -26.66
CA GLY A 842 -4.60 -39.72 -27.09
C GLY A 842 -4.38 -40.74 -25.96
N GLN A 843 -4.54 -40.35 -24.70
CA GLN A 843 -4.48 -41.21 -23.51
C GLN A 843 -5.80 -41.22 -22.73
N LEU A 844 -6.36 -40.05 -22.45
CA LEU A 844 -7.58 -39.81 -21.69
C LEU A 844 -8.66 -39.16 -22.56
N VAL A 845 -9.92 -39.32 -22.15
CA VAL A 845 -11.08 -38.85 -22.90
C VAL A 845 -12.03 -38.13 -21.94
N THR A 846 -12.45 -36.93 -22.31
CA THR A 846 -13.48 -36.16 -21.61
C THR A 846 -14.68 -35.99 -22.51
N ALA A 847 -15.87 -36.36 -22.03
CA ALA A 847 -17.13 -36.14 -22.76
C ALA A 847 -17.72 -34.76 -22.43
N SER A 848 -18.46 -34.19 -23.37
CA SER A 848 -19.28 -33.01 -23.10
C SER A 848 -20.25 -33.33 -21.95
N PRO A 849 -20.45 -32.42 -21.00
CA PRO A 849 -21.38 -32.63 -19.88
C PRO A 849 -22.82 -32.66 -20.38
N ASP A 850 -23.08 -31.98 -21.50
CA ASP A 850 -24.39 -31.85 -22.11
C ASP A 850 -24.56 -32.80 -23.29
N THR A 851 -25.81 -33.18 -23.56
CA THR A 851 -26.24 -33.85 -24.79
C THR A 851 -27.39 -33.05 -25.38
N PHE A 852 -27.15 -32.41 -26.51
CA PHE A 852 -28.17 -31.57 -27.17
C PHE A 852 -29.03 -32.42 -28.10
N THR A 853 -30.29 -32.04 -28.24
CA THR A 853 -31.27 -32.67 -29.13
C THR A 853 -31.60 -31.75 -30.30
N PHE A 854 -31.76 -32.29 -31.51
CA PHE A 854 -32.36 -31.57 -32.63
C PHE A 854 -33.37 -32.46 -33.38
N ILE A 855 -34.31 -31.83 -34.09
CA ILE A 855 -35.38 -32.51 -34.82
C ILE A 855 -35.22 -32.22 -36.31
N THR A 856 -35.22 -33.27 -37.13
CA THR A 856 -35.38 -33.13 -38.58
C THR A 856 -36.87 -32.94 -38.91
N PRO A 857 -37.33 -31.84 -39.51
CA PRO A 857 -38.75 -31.62 -39.80
C PRO A 857 -39.21 -32.44 -41.01
N VAL A 858 -40.52 -32.69 -41.12
CA VAL A 858 -41.13 -33.19 -42.35
C VAL A 858 -41.12 -32.07 -43.39
N VAL A 859 -40.20 -32.12 -44.35
CA VAL A 859 -40.26 -31.26 -45.55
C VAL A 859 -40.79 -32.09 -46.72
N GLY A 860 -41.82 -31.59 -47.38
CA GLY A 860 -42.51 -32.28 -48.49
C GLY A 860 -41.59 -32.64 -49.66
N ILE A 861 -41.63 -33.92 -50.05
CA ILE A 861 -41.32 -34.59 -51.34
C ILE A 861 -40.40 -33.84 -52.34
N ASP A 862 -39.21 -34.41 -52.66
CA ASP A 862 -38.83 -35.14 -53.91
C ASP A 862 -37.27 -35.40 -54.00
N PRO A 863 -36.69 -36.24 -54.89
CA PRO A 863 -36.40 -37.68 -54.74
C PRO A 863 -34.90 -38.10 -54.98
N LYS A 864 -34.43 -39.16 -54.30
CA LYS A 864 -33.36 -40.14 -54.72
C LYS A 864 -32.97 -40.95 -53.46
N ARG A 865 -33.19 -42.26 -53.28
CA ARG A 865 -33.14 -43.44 -54.19
C ARG A 865 -33.86 -44.63 -53.52
N PRO A 866 -34.58 -45.46 -54.30
CA PRO A 866 -34.43 -46.91 -54.17
C PRO A 866 -34.02 -47.45 -55.54
N GLY A 867 -32.70 -47.60 -55.75
CA GLY A 867 -32.15 -48.15 -56.98
C GLY A 867 -31.40 -49.45 -56.71
N ILE A 868 -31.64 -50.47 -57.53
CA ILE A 868 -30.82 -51.67 -57.62
C ILE A 868 -29.34 -51.24 -57.68
N PRO A 869 -28.43 -51.84 -56.89
CA PRO A 869 -27.02 -51.43 -56.88
C PRO A 869 -26.42 -51.47 -58.30
N ALA A 870 -25.67 -50.44 -58.70
CA ALA A 870 -25.10 -50.39 -60.05
C ALA A 870 -23.98 -51.42 -60.30
N ARG A 871 -23.39 -51.98 -59.22
CA ARG A 871 -22.28 -52.94 -59.27
C ARG A 871 -22.38 -53.96 -58.14
N PHE A 872 -21.68 -55.08 -58.31
CA PHE A 872 -21.43 -55.97 -57.19
C PHE A 872 -20.45 -55.32 -56.21
N ALA A 873 -20.71 -55.44 -54.91
CA ALA A 873 -19.80 -54.98 -53.86
C ALA A 873 -19.83 -55.91 -52.65
N LEU A 874 -18.69 -56.02 -51.97
CA LEU A 874 -18.59 -56.64 -50.64
C LEU A 874 -18.08 -55.56 -49.69
N HIS A 875 -18.84 -55.27 -48.65
CA HIS A 875 -18.55 -54.22 -47.67
C HIS A 875 -17.75 -54.77 -46.50
N ALA A 876 -17.16 -53.87 -45.70
CA ALA A 876 -16.55 -54.26 -44.43
C ALA A 876 -17.62 -54.84 -43.50
N ASN A 877 -17.27 -55.85 -42.72
CA ASN A 877 -18.16 -56.39 -41.71
C ASN A 877 -18.17 -55.45 -40.50
N PHE A 878 -19.31 -55.35 -39.83
CA PHE A 878 -19.46 -54.53 -38.62
C PHE A 878 -20.23 -55.30 -37.53
N PRO A 879 -19.75 -55.29 -36.27
CA PRO A 879 -18.47 -54.72 -35.82
C PRO A 879 -17.24 -55.49 -36.34
N ASN A 880 -16.04 -54.87 -36.31
CA ASN A 880 -14.75 -55.51 -36.60
C ASN A 880 -13.60 -54.74 -35.90
N PRO A 881 -12.93 -55.28 -34.85
CA PRO A 881 -13.10 -56.63 -34.30
C PRO A 881 -14.49 -56.88 -33.70
N PHE A 882 -14.91 -58.13 -33.59
CA PHE A 882 -16.26 -58.51 -33.10
C PHE A 882 -16.22 -59.68 -32.11
N ASN A 883 -17.26 -59.81 -31.27
CA ASN A 883 -17.41 -60.89 -30.27
C ASN A 883 -18.88 -61.30 -30.04
N PRO A 884 -19.31 -62.53 -30.37
CA PRO A 884 -18.83 -63.38 -31.44
C PRO A 884 -19.61 -63.12 -32.75
N THR A 885 -20.48 -62.10 -32.83
CA THR A 885 -21.32 -61.83 -34.01
C THR A 885 -20.90 -60.61 -34.81
N THR A 886 -20.96 -60.69 -36.14
CA THR A 886 -20.72 -59.57 -37.06
C THR A 886 -21.62 -59.67 -38.30
N THR A 887 -21.99 -58.53 -38.86
CA THR A 887 -22.83 -58.46 -40.07
C THR A 887 -21.97 -58.19 -41.29
N ILE A 888 -22.11 -59.03 -42.32
CA ILE A 888 -21.46 -58.89 -43.62
C ILE A 888 -22.50 -58.41 -44.64
N ARG A 889 -22.29 -57.21 -45.19
CA ARG A 889 -23.14 -56.64 -46.24
C ARG A 889 -22.53 -56.78 -47.63
N TYR A 890 -23.37 -57.05 -48.62
CA TYR A 890 -22.96 -57.12 -50.02
C TYR A 890 -24.07 -56.69 -50.98
N ASP A 891 -23.66 -56.18 -52.14
CA ASP A 891 -24.57 -55.61 -53.13
C ASP A 891 -24.62 -56.52 -54.35
N LEU A 892 -25.83 -56.80 -54.85
CA LEU A 892 -26.05 -57.54 -56.07
C LEU A 892 -26.69 -56.66 -57.13
N LYS A 893 -25.96 -56.36 -58.20
CA LYS A 893 -26.50 -55.55 -59.30
C LYS A 893 -27.57 -56.26 -60.13
N GLU A 894 -27.55 -57.59 -60.12
CA GLU A 894 -28.47 -58.44 -60.88
C GLU A 894 -28.65 -59.79 -60.16
N THR A 895 -29.71 -60.52 -60.49
CA THR A 895 -30.03 -61.81 -59.85
C THR A 895 -29.07 -62.91 -60.32
N VAL A 896 -28.13 -63.32 -59.45
CA VAL A 896 -27.05 -64.28 -59.77
C VAL A 896 -26.88 -65.34 -58.70
N ARG A 897 -26.10 -66.40 -59.00
CA ARG A 897 -25.67 -67.35 -57.97
C ARG A 897 -24.56 -66.72 -57.12
N VAL A 898 -24.71 -66.77 -55.81
CA VAL A 898 -23.82 -66.19 -54.80
C VAL A 898 -23.30 -67.27 -53.88
N ARG A 899 -22.00 -67.22 -53.59
CA ARG A 899 -21.33 -67.98 -52.52
C ARG A 899 -20.58 -67.03 -51.60
N LEU A 900 -20.97 -66.98 -50.32
CA LEU A 900 -20.27 -66.23 -49.28
C LEU A 900 -19.73 -67.21 -48.24
N ARG A 901 -18.39 -67.27 -48.14
CA ARG A 901 -17.67 -68.25 -47.32
C ARG A 901 -16.64 -67.57 -46.41
N ILE A 902 -16.48 -68.13 -45.22
CA ILE A 902 -15.47 -67.76 -44.24
C ILE A 902 -14.30 -68.74 -44.31
N PHE A 903 -13.08 -68.23 -44.19
CA PHE A 903 -11.83 -68.97 -44.27
C PHE A 903 -10.93 -68.61 -43.09
N ASN A 904 -10.13 -69.57 -42.64
CA ASN A 904 -9.00 -69.29 -41.77
C ASN A 904 -7.79 -68.79 -42.60
N LEU A 905 -6.72 -68.36 -41.93
CA LEU A 905 -5.50 -67.87 -42.60
C LEU A 905 -4.79 -68.91 -43.47
N LEU A 906 -5.03 -70.21 -43.25
CA LEU A 906 -4.51 -71.30 -44.09
C LEU A 906 -5.34 -71.49 -45.37
N GLY A 907 -6.41 -70.71 -45.57
CA GLY A 907 -7.30 -70.80 -46.73
C GLY A 907 -8.30 -71.95 -46.66
N GLN A 908 -8.46 -72.59 -45.52
CA GLN A 908 -9.46 -73.64 -45.31
C GLN A 908 -10.83 -73.00 -45.02
N VAL A 909 -11.90 -73.55 -45.60
CA VAL A 909 -13.28 -73.06 -45.37
C VAL A 909 -13.67 -73.39 -43.93
N VAL A 910 -14.06 -72.36 -43.19
CA VAL A 910 -14.53 -72.43 -41.81
C VAL A 910 -16.06 -72.53 -41.77
N ARG A 911 -16.75 -71.72 -42.58
CA ARG A 911 -18.21 -71.70 -42.67
C ARG A 911 -18.70 -71.21 -44.03
N THR A 912 -19.77 -71.80 -44.55
CA THR A 912 -20.51 -71.26 -45.71
C THR A 912 -21.77 -70.55 -45.24
N LEU A 913 -21.85 -69.23 -45.45
CA LEU A 913 -22.98 -68.41 -45.01
C LEU A 913 -24.09 -68.32 -46.06
N VAL A 914 -23.72 -68.33 -47.34
CA VAL A 914 -24.66 -68.30 -48.47
C VAL A 914 -24.09 -69.20 -49.57
N ASP A 915 -24.92 -70.07 -50.16
CA ASP A 915 -24.66 -70.77 -51.43
C ASP A 915 -25.98 -70.99 -52.18
N GLY A 916 -26.34 -70.04 -53.04
CA GLY A 916 -27.66 -70.05 -53.69
C GLY A 916 -27.84 -68.96 -54.73
N ARG A 917 -28.99 -68.93 -55.40
CA ARG A 917 -29.35 -67.87 -56.35
C ARG A 917 -30.07 -66.75 -55.60
N GLU A 918 -29.50 -65.55 -55.63
CA GLU A 918 -29.99 -64.38 -54.92
C GLU A 918 -30.48 -63.31 -55.89
N THR A 919 -31.53 -62.57 -55.51
CA THR A 919 -32.08 -61.46 -56.30
C THR A 919 -31.21 -60.20 -56.22
N ALA A 920 -31.29 -59.34 -57.24
CA ALA A 920 -30.63 -58.03 -57.25
C ALA A 920 -31.11 -57.16 -56.07
N GLY A 921 -30.19 -56.42 -55.44
CA GLY A 921 -30.46 -55.59 -54.27
C GLY A 921 -29.29 -55.56 -53.28
N TYR A 922 -29.45 -54.77 -52.22
CA TYR A 922 -28.53 -54.75 -51.07
C TYR A 922 -28.86 -55.95 -50.16
N LYS A 923 -27.84 -56.68 -49.71
CA LYS A 923 -27.96 -57.92 -48.93
C LYS A 923 -27.12 -57.84 -47.66
N GLU A 924 -27.55 -58.52 -46.62
CA GLU A 924 -26.79 -58.68 -45.38
C GLU A 924 -26.92 -60.09 -44.81
N VAL A 925 -25.85 -60.57 -44.17
CA VAL A 925 -25.84 -61.86 -43.47
C VAL A 925 -25.00 -61.76 -42.21
N VAL A 926 -25.41 -62.43 -41.14
CA VAL A 926 -24.69 -62.43 -39.86
C VAL A 926 -23.84 -63.70 -39.74
N TRP A 927 -22.60 -63.55 -39.29
CA TRP A 927 -21.78 -64.67 -38.82
C TRP A 927 -21.61 -64.60 -37.30
N ASP A 928 -21.70 -65.75 -36.64
CA ASP A 928 -21.73 -65.93 -35.18
C ASP A 928 -20.44 -66.53 -34.60
N GLY A 929 -19.35 -66.53 -35.39
CA GLY A 929 -18.06 -67.06 -34.97
C GLY A 929 -18.05 -68.58 -34.76
N ARG A 930 -18.91 -69.33 -35.46
CA ARG A 930 -18.94 -70.81 -35.45
C ARG A 930 -18.60 -71.40 -36.82
N ASN A 931 -18.08 -72.63 -36.85
CA ASN A 931 -17.81 -73.40 -38.08
C ASN A 931 -19.09 -74.10 -38.61
N ASP A 932 -19.00 -74.81 -39.74
CA ASP A 932 -20.15 -75.55 -40.33
C ASP A 932 -20.68 -76.71 -39.44
N ALA A 933 -19.90 -77.20 -38.47
CA ALA A 933 -20.36 -78.16 -37.46
C ALA A 933 -21.11 -77.49 -36.28
N GLY A 934 -21.24 -76.16 -36.29
CA GLY A 934 -21.86 -75.38 -35.23
C GLY A 934 -20.95 -75.12 -34.02
N GLU A 935 -19.67 -75.48 -34.11
CA GLU A 935 -18.71 -75.32 -33.02
C GLU A 935 -18.06 -73.93 -33.06
N PRO A 936 -17.82 -73.30 -31.90
CA PRO A 936 -17.13 -72.02 -31.83
C PRO A 936 -15.69 -72.13 -32.35
N VAL A 937 -15.28 -71.16 -33.16
CA VAL A 937 -13.89 -71.03 -33.64
C VAL A 937 -13.06 -70.12 -32.72
N ALA A 938 -11.74 -70.31 -32.71
CA ALA A 938 -10.82 -69.57 -31.84
C ALA A 938 -10.72 -68.08 -32.22
N SER A 939 -10.38 -67.22 -31.25
CA SER A 939 -10.05 -65.81 -31.47
C SER A 939 -8.90 -65.70 -32.49
N GLY A 940 -9.01 -64.75 -33.42
CA GLY A 940 -8.01 -64.60 -34.48
C GLY A 940 -8.54 -63.96 -35.76
N VAL A 941 -7.67 -63.90 -36.77
CA VAL A 941 -7.99 -63.30 -38.06
C VAL A 941 -8.66 -64.33 -38.98
N TYR A 942 -9.79 -63.94 -39.55
CA TYR A 942 -10.53 -64.71 -40.55
C TYR A 942 -10.71 -63.89 -41.83
N LEU A 943 -10.91 -64.57 -42.94
CA LEU A 943 -11.20 -63.96 -44.24
C LEU A 943 -12.59 -64.36 -44.69
N TYR A 944 -13.39 -63.43 -45.21
CA TYR A 944 -14.65 -63.74 -45.87
C TYR A 944 -14.60 -63.38 -47.35
N ARG A 945 -15.11 -64.26 -48.19
CA ARG A 945 -15.09 -64.12 -49.65
C ARG A 945 -16.48 -64.26 -50.22
N LEU A 946 -16.88 -63.27 -51.01
CA LEU A 946 -18.07 -63.29 -51.85
C LEU A 946 -17.68 -63.65 -53.28
N GLU A 947 -18.38 -64.63 -53.85
CA GLU A 947 -18.34 -65.02 -55.25
C GLU A 947 -19.75 -64.87 -55.82
N ALA A 948 -19.96 -63.97 -56.78
CA ALA A 948 -21.25 -63.72 -57.41
C ALA A 948 -21.12 -63.89 -58.94
N GLY A 949 -21.93 -64.76 -59.56
CA GLY A 949 -21.83 -65.11 -60.99
C GLY A 949 -20.87 -66.28 -61.29
N ASN A 950 -20.42 -66.45 -62.54
CA ASN A 950 -19.46 -67.48 -62.95
C ASN A 950 -18.11 -66.84 -63.35
N PRO A 951 -17.10 -66.80 -62.46
CA PRO A 951 -15.82 -66.13 -62.74
C PRO A 951 -14.95 -66.84 -63.78
N SER A 952 -15.22 -68.12 -64.12
CA SER A 952 -14.35 -68.96 -64.96
C SER A 952 -14.79 -69.08 -66.42
N ALA A 953 -15.90 -68.44 -66.81
CA ALA A 953 -16.26 -68.25 -68.21
C ALA A 953 -15.81 -66.83 -68.60
N GLY A 954 -14.97 -66.68 -69.63
CA GLY A 954 -14.33 -65.43 -70.05
C GLY A 954 -15.26 -64.28 -70.52
N SER A 955 -16.50 -64.23 -70.05
CA SER A 955 -17.50 -63.20 -70.29
C SER A 955 -17.78 -62.44 -68.98
N GLY A 956 -16.98 -61.42 -68.69
CA GLY A 956 -17.15 -60.25 -67.77
C GLY A 956 -18.22 -60.15 -66.65
N HIS A 957 -18.86 -61.23 -66.20
CA HIS A 957 -20.05 -61.23 -65.34
C HIS A 957 -19.83 -61.93 -63.98
N GLY A 958 -18.58 -62.15 -63.57
CA GLY A 958 -18.23 -62.72 -62.26
C GLY A 958 -17.58 -61.70 -61.33
N PHE A 959 -18.02 -61.64 -60.06
CA PHE A 959 -17.41 -60.83 -59.01
C PHE A 959 -16.86 -61.72 -57.91
N VAL A 960 -15.57 -61.55 -57.58
CA VAL A 960 -14.94 -62.20 -56.43
C VAL A 960 -14.23 -61.14 -55.60
N LYS A 961 -14.60 -61.02 -54.32
CA LYS A 961 -13.92 -60.12 -53.38
C LYS A 961 -13.73 -60.81 -52.04
N THR A 962 -12.53 -60.68 -51.48
CA THR A 962 -12.18 -61.16 -50.14
C THR A 962 -11.88 -59.98 -49.24
N ARG A 963 -12.30 -60.05 -47.97
CA ARG A 963 -11.99 -59.07 -46.93
C ARG A 963 -11.60 -59.78 -45.63
N LYS A 964 -10.87 -59.08 -44.78
CA LYS A 964 -10.38 -59.53 -43.48
C LYS A 964 -11.35 -59.12 -42.37
N MET A 965 -11.50 -59.98 -41.38
CA MET A 965 -12.18 -59.69 -40.11
C MET A 965 -11.41 -60.29 -38.92
N VAL A 966 -11.59 -59.73 -37.74
CA VAL A 966 -10.92 -60.11 -36.49
C VAL A 966 -11.98 -60.53 -35.47
N LEU A 967 -12.00 -61.81 -35.12
CA LEU A 967 -12.83 -62.32 -34.03
C LEU A 967 -12.04 -62.21 -32.73
N ILE A 968 -12.60 -61.51 -31.74
CA ILE A 968 -12.10 -61.48 -30.37
C ILE A 968 -13.10 -62.28 -29.54
N ARG A 969 -12.61 -63.30 -28.85
CA ARG A 969 -13.41 -64.14 -27.97
C ARG A 969 -12.71 -64.26 -26.63
#